data_AF-A0A661W2B0-F1
#
_entry.id   AF-A0A661W2B0-F1
#
_cell.length_a   1.000
_cell.length_b   1.000
_cell.length_c   1.000
_cell.angle_alpha   90.00
_cell.angle_beta   90.00
_cell.angle_gamma   90.00
#
_symmetry.space_group_name_H-M   'P 1'
#
loop_
_entity.id
_entity.type
_entity.pdbx_description
1 polymer ?
#
loop_
_entity_poly.entity_id
_entity_poly.type
_entity_poly.pdbx_seq_one_letter_code
_entity_poly.pdbx_strand_id
1 'polypeptide(L)'
;MMTKKQASRRILAESTYKVPTIERGYTNQILYINLNSGACTARPVTEEMKDKFTGGRGFDLWLLWHGVNDDTKWDDLENEIVISSGPCGGITQYPGSGKSIAASISPLTDIVIDSNVGGHFGPLLKIAGWDALEVQGKAKRDVIIVIDGVAGKVTIEEVPDDCPTDTHELGHWLMDQFAATEKERPYLAFVTAGTGSEHSLMGCLNFSFYDRKRKDLRYKQAGRGGIGTVFRDKHIKALVVRSAPVKADSNHPADLARITRVGREMNREVRTYDPVQNRMAHRGTSYLVQIMNDYDLLPVHNYKFGSHPDTPKINGDVWEARYTQGMPDGCWYGCTVACAHAVDHYEVRTGPYQGQSVIVDGPEYETIGGCGSNCGIFEPWALLETNFYCDTYGIDTISFGTGMAFVMECYEAGVLDLEKTGGLDLHFGNAEAALEVLHQMARGEGFGLIFGQGIRRMKAYFVEHFGADPQFVQDIGMEAKGLEYSEYMTKESLAQQGGYGLTNKGPQHDEAWLIFMDMVNNQLPTFEDKAEALHYFPMWRTWFGLCGFCKLPWNDVVDPKNAQSREPAKVPHHVENYRQIFSGVTGKEITTADIIAQSERVYNFQRVFNIRLGHGLRADDAIPYRSAGPVTEEEYESRRERYDNQLREWLNLDPDSMTLAEKMAAHRKYRTEQYEHLIDAVYKRRGWTNNGVPTPEKLHELGIDYPEVLAVVEKHL
;
A
#
# COMPACT_ATOMS: atom_id res chain seq x y z
N MET A 1 30.72 -15.26 -23.02
CA MET A 1 31.03 -14.19 -22.06
C MET A 1 31.45 -12.96 -22.84
N MET A 2 30.49 -12.16 -23.32
CA MET A 2 30.80 -10.79 -23.70
C MET A 2 31.03 -10.02 -22.41
N THR A 3 32.21 -9.45 -22.22
CA THR A 3 32.46 -8.44 -21.19
C THR A 3 31.56 -7.25 -21.50
N LYS A 4 30.34 -7.24 -20.93
CA LYS A 4 29.46 -6.07 -20.98
C LYS A 4 30.24 -4.93 -20.35
N LYS A 5 30.57 -3.93 -21.16
CA LYS A 5 31.34 -2.75 -20.76
C LYS A 5 30.45 -1.97 -19.79
N GLN A 6 30.87 -1.77 -18.54
CA GLN A 6 30.17 -0.86 -17.63
C GLN A 6 30.04 0.50 -18.33
N ALA A 7 28.83 1.04 -18.36
CA ALA A 7 28.59 2.35 -18.96
C ALA A 7 29.39 3.40 -18.20
N SER A 8 30.11 4.26 -18.92
CA SER A 8 30.85 5.37 -18.33
C SER A 8 29.83 6.43 -17.88
N ARG A 9 29.39 6.37 -16.61
CA ARG A 9 28.46 7.34 -16.03
C ARG A 9 29.20 8.56 -15.50
N ARG A 10 28.66 9.74 -15.77
CA ARG A 10 29.20 11.01 -15.24
C ARG A 10 28.68 11.23 -13.83
N ILE A 11 29.59 11.31 -12.86
CA ILE A 11 29.26 11.69 -11.49
C ILE A 11 29.00 13.21 -11.47
N LEU A 12 27.80 13.59 -11.02
CA LEU A 12 27.37 14.98 -10.88
C LEU A 12 27.65 15.52 -9.48
N ALA A 13 27.51 14.66 -8.47
CA ALA A 13 27.85 14.95 -7.09
C ALA A 13 28.35 13.69 -6.38
N GLU A 14 29.23 13.89 -5.40
CA GLU A 14 29.83 12.83 -4.60
C GLU A 14 30.01 13.28 -3.17
N SER A 15 29.74 12.40 -2.22
CA SER A 15 30.05 12.62 -0.82
C SER A 15 30.48 11.32 -0.16
N THR A 16 31.44 11.42 0.76
CA THR A 16 31.86 10.30 1.59
C THR A 16 31.28 10.45 2.99
N TYR A 17 31.00 9.32 3.63
CA TYR A 17 30.47 9.28 4.99
C TYR A 17 31.08 8.12 5.76
N LYS A 18 31.04 8.26 7.09
CA LYS A 18 31.43 7.17 7.97
C LYS A 18 30.20 6.29 8.20
N VAL A 19 30.24 5.07 7.68
CA VAL A 19 29.25 4.04 7.98
C VAL A 19 29.28 3.78 9.51
N PRO A 20 28.20 4.10 10.24
CA PRO A 20 28.15 3.91 11.68
C PRO A 20 27.99 2.43 12.01
N THR A 21 28.35 2.08 13.25
CA THR A 21 27.94 0.82 13.83
C THR A 21 26.45 0.91 14.16
N ILE A 22 25.65 -0.05 13.73
CA ILE A 22 24.26 -0.15 14.18
C ILE A 22 24.26 -0.40 15.69
N GLU A 23 23.43 0.32 16.43
CA GLU A 23 23.25 0.22 17.87
C GLU A 23 21.80 -0.16 18.14
N ARG A 24 21.57 -1.43 18.51
CA ARG A 24 20.24 -1.92 18.93
C ARG A 24 19.14 -1.63 17.91
N GLY A 25 19.46 -1.82 16.63
CA GLY A 25 18.56 -1.60 15.50
C GLY A 25 18.60 -0.21 14.85
N TYR A 26 19.34 0.76 15.41
CA TYR A 26 19.48 2.11 14.87
C TYR A 26 20.89 2.41 14.38
N THR A 27 21.01 3.06 13.24
CA THR A 27 22.29 3.58 12.71
C THR A 27 22.61 4.97 13.26
N ASN A 28 21.60 5.66 13.80
CA ASN A 28 21.67 7.03 14.31
C ASN A 28 21.99 8.08 13.23
N GLN A 29 21.78 7.75 11.97
CA GLN A 29 22.04 8.63 10.83
C GLN A 29 20.91 8.60 9.81
N ILE A 30 20.63 9.76 9.23
CA ILE A 30 19.68 9.99 8.14
C ILE A 30 20.47 10.53 6.96
N LEU A 31 20.22 9.99 5.76
CA LEU A 31 20.82 10.50 4.55
C LEU A 31 19.92 11.57 3.94
N TYR A 32 20.35 12.83 3.98
CA TYR A 32 19.73 13.92 3.23
C TYR A 32 20.35 14.08 1.85
N ILE A 33 19.52 14.06 0.82
CA ILE A 33 19.91 14.36 -0.55
C ILE A 33 19.07 15.52 -1.09
N ASN A 34 19.73 16.57 -1.58
CA ASN A 34 19.08 17.65 -2.31
C ASN A 34 19.53 17.65 -3.77
N LEU A 35 18.61 17.37 -4.69
CA LEU A 35 18.89 17.25 -6.12
C LEU A 35 19.22 18.58 -6.81
N ASN A 36 18.76 19.71 -6.27
CA ASN A 36 19.05 21.02 -6.85
C ASN A 36 20.51 21.43 -6.58
N SER A 37 20.99 21.21 -5.36
CA SER A 37 22.36 21.57 -4.96
C SER A 37 23.37 20.45 -5.17
N GLY A 38 22.91 19.20 -5.30
CA GLY A 38 23.75 18.01 -5.29
C GLY A 38 24.30 17.67 -3.90
N ALA A 39 23.71 18.21 -2.83
CA ALA A 39 24.17 17.94 -1.47
C ALA A 39 23.76 16.54 -1.03
N CYS A 40 24.70 15.78 -0.47
CA CYS A 40 24.47 14.49 0.18
C CYS A 40 25.07 14.54 1.59
N THR A 41 24.24 14.69 2.62
CA THR A 41 24.72 14.96 4.00
C THR A 41 24.07 14.05 5.02
N ALA A 42 24.85 13.65 6.02
CA ALA A 42 24.32 12.94 7.19
C ALA A 42 23.63 13.92 8.15
N ARG A 43 22.42 13.59 8.59
CA ARG A 43 21.71 14.24 9.70
C ARG A 43 21.56 13.26 10.87
N PRO A 44 21.56 13.73 12.13
CA PRO A 44 21.42 12.85 13.28
C PRO A 44 19.98 12.36 13.44
N VAL A 45 19.82 11.10 13.86
CA VAL A 45 18.57 10.65 14.50
C VAL A 45 18.62 11.05 15.98
N THR A 46 17.68 11.89 16.42
CA THR A 46 17.64 12.35 17.81
C THR A 46 16.96 11.32 18.72
N GLU A 47 17.19 11.42 20.03
CA GLU A 47 16.48 10.57 21.01
C GLU A 47 14.97 10.84 21.01
N GLU A 48 14.55 12.08 20.75
CA GLU A 48 13.15 12.45 20.59
C GLU A 48 12.50 11.72 19.41
N MET A 49 13.18 11.65 18.26
CA MET A 49 12.69 10.87 17.12
C MET A 49 12.48 9.40 17.52
N LYS A 50 13.44 8.78 18.20
CA LYS A 50 13.32 7.38 18.65
C LYS A 50 12.19 7.17 19.67
N ASP A 51 12.02 8.09 20.61
CA ASP A 51 11.02 7.93 21.67
C ASP A 51 9.59 8.23 21.19
N LYS A 52 9.43 9.26 20.37
CA LYS A 52 8.13 9.71 19.87
C LYS A 52 7.72 8.98 18.60
N PHE A 53 8.62 8.83 17.65
CA PHE A 53 8.30 8.33 16.31
C PHE A 53 8.77 6.91 16.04
N THR A 54 9.58 6.33 16.94
CA THR A 54 10.11 4.95 16.88
C THR A 54 11.01 4.67 15.68
N GLY A 55 10.57 4.90 14.45
CA GLY A 55 11.27 4.57 13.22
C GLY A 55 10.27 4.44 12.08
N GLY A 56 10.73 3.96 10.92
CA GLY A 56 9.84 3.59 9.82
C GLY A 56 8.94 4.77 9.41
N ARG A 57 7.64 4.51 9.23
CA ARG A 57 6.62 5.53 8.95
C ARG A 57 6.71 6.75 9.88
N GLY A 58 7.05 6.58 11.15
CA GLY A 58 7.17 7.70 12.08
C GLY A 58 8.33 8.64 11.72
N PHE A 59 9.48 8.08 11.32
CA PHE A 59 10.59 8.90 10.82
C PHE A 59 10.23 9.55 9.48
N ASP A 60 9.55 8.81 8.60
CA ASP A 60 9.13 9.36 7.31
C ASP A 60 8.24 10.58 7.48
N LEU A 61 7.22 10.50 8.35
CA LEU A 61 6.31 11.60 8.64
C LEU A 61 7.00 12.76 9.35
N TRP A 62 7.88 12.48 10.31
CA TRP A 62 8.63 13.52 11.03
C TRP A 62 9.53 14.31 10.08
N LEU A 63 10.25 13.63 9.19
CA LEU A 63 11.16 14.27 8.25
C LEU A 63 10.38 15.09 7.22
N LEU A 64 9.35 14.49 6.61
CA LEU A 64 8.51 15.18 5.64
C LEU A 64 7.83 16.42 6.24
N TRP A 65 7.36 16.36 7.49
CA TRP A 65 6.77 17.52 8.19
C TRP A 65 7.72 18.72 8.23
N HIS A 66 9.02 18.48 8.45
CA HIS A 66 10.03 19.52 8.49
C HIS A 66 10.58 19.90 7.11
N GLY A 67 10.41 19.02 6.12
CA GLY A 67 10.84 19.25 4.74
C GLY A 67 9.88 20.14 3.93
N VAL A 68 8.63 20.30 4.38
CA VAL A 68 7.57 20.99 3.62
C VAL A 68 6.92 22.17 4.35
N ASN A 69 6.26 23.04 3.59
CA ASN A 69 5.45 24.17 4.06
C ASN A 69 3.94 23.82 4.01
N ASP A 70 3.10 24.71 4.56
CA ASP A 70 1.65 24.53 4.63
C ASP A 70 0.97 24.46 3.24
N ASP A 71 1.59 25.07 2.22
CA ASP A 71 1.08 25.16 0.84
C ASP A 71 1.86 24.31 -0.17
N THR A 72 2.79 23.46 0.31
CA THR A 72 3.59 22.58 -0.55
C THR A 72 2.71 21.57 -1.26
N LYS A 73 2.86 21.48 -2.58
CA LYS A 73 2.19 20.52 -3.46
C LYS A 73 3.10 19.34 -3.77
N TRP A 74 2.51 18.29 -4.32
CA TRP A 74 3.22 17.05 -4.64
C TRP A 74 4.40 17.26 -5.62
N ASP A 75 4.29 18.23 -6.53
CA ASP A 75 5.28 18.55 -7.57
C ASP A 75 6.19 19.72 -7.20
N ASP A 76 6.13 20.24 -5.98
CA ASP A 76 7.05 21.28 -5.54
C ASP A 76 8.46 20.73 -5.24
N LEU A 77 9.45 21.62 -5.21
CA LEU A 77 10.84 21.26 -4.90
C LEU A 77 10.97 20.76 -3.45
N GLU A 78 10.17 21.35 -2.56
CA GLU A 78 10.12 21.10 -1.12
C GLU A 78 9.61 19.71 -0.79
N ASN A 79 8.65 19.17 -1.55
CA ASN A 79 8.09 17.84 -1.30
C ASN A 79 9.22 16.79 -1.34
N GLU A 80 9.26 15.91 -0.35
CA GLU A 80 10.31 14.92 -0.22
C GLU A 80 9.79 13.52 -0.56
N ILE A 81 10.70 12.65 -0.99
CA ILE A 81 10.50 11.21 -0.91
C ILE A 81 11.34 10.72 0.26
N VAL A 82 10.68 10.21 1.30
CA VAL A 82 11.35 9.66 2.49
C VAL A 82 11.18 8.15 2.53
N ILE A 83 12.28 7.40 2.76
CA ILE A 83 12.26 5.94 2.83
C ILE A 83 12.98 5.44 4.09
N SER A 84 12.33 4.58 4.88
CA SER A 84 12.91 3.99 6.10
C SER A 84 12.41 2.56 6.39
N SER A 85 13.09 1.86 7.32
CA SER A 85 12.86 0.43 7.62
C SER A 85 12.52 0.16 9.10
N GLY A 86 12.54 1.18 9.98
CA GLY A 86 12.28 1.02 11.41
C GLY A 86 13.33 0.17 12.17
N PRO A 87 13.37 0.16 13.51
CA PRO A 87 14.44 -0.48 14.29
C PRO A 87 14.58 -1.99 14.10
N CYS A 88 13.48 -2.71 13.86
CA CYS A 88 13.52 -4.17 13.68
C CYS A 88 13.68 -4.59 12.22
N GLY A 89 13.62 -3.65 11.27
CA GLY A 89 13.92 -3.91 9.87
C GLY A 89 15.30 -4.53 9.67
N GLY A 90 15.35 -5.62 8.92
CA GLY A 90 16.56 -6.37 8.56
C GLY A 90 16.98 -7.50 9.51
N ILE A 91 16.26 -7.77 10.61
CA ILE A 91 16.55 -8.98 11.41
C ILE A 91 16.18 -10.23 10.59
N THR A 92 16.87 -11.35 10.83
CA THR A 92 16.68 -12.59 10.03
C THR A 92 16.03 -13.72 10.81
N GLN A 93 15.83 -13.53 12.12
CA GLN A 93 15.32 -14.57 13.03
C GLN A 93 13.79 -14.67 13.01
N TYR A 94 13.10 -13.57 12.72
CA TYR A 94 11.64 -13.48 12.78
C TYR A 94 11.03 -13.20 11.39
N PRO A 95 9.94 -13.90 11.01
CA PRO A 95 9.35 -13.71 9.69
C PRO A 95 8.79 -12.30 9.49
N GLY A 96 8.90 -11.79 8.26
CA GLY A 96 8.31 -10.50 7.89
C GLY A 96 9.14 -9.27 8.27
N SER A 97 10.41 -9.40 8.67
CA SER A 97 11.22 -8.26 9.15
C SER A 97 11.99 -7.52 8.04
N GLY A 98 11.45 -7.44 6.84
CA GLY A 98 12.11 -6.81 5.68
C GLY A 98 11.25 -5.77 4.99
N LYS A 99 10.48 -4.99 5.76
CA LYS A 99 9.64 -3.93 5.20
C LYS A 99 10.39 -2.61 5.13
N SER A 100 10.16 -1.88 4.05
CA SER A 100 10.47 -0.46 3.90
C SER A 100 9.16 0.32 3.84
N ILE A 101 9.18 1.56 4.25
CA ILE A 101 8.07 2.49 4.16
C ILE A 101 8.58 3.67 3.32
N ALA A 102 7.78 4.11 2.36
CA ALA A 102 8.03 5.30 1.56
C ALA A 102 6.93 6.32 1.81
N ALA A 103 7.27 7.59 2.04
CA ALA A 103 6.29 8.65 2.22
C ALA A 103 6.59 9.88 1.35
N SER A 104 5.53 10.60 0.99
CA SER A 104 5.57 11.87 0.26
C SER A 104 4.22 12.57 0.35
N ILE A 105 4.10 13.81 -0.16
CA ILE A 105 2.80 14.38 -0.53
C ILE A 105 2.35 13.73 -1.84
N SER A 106 1.14 13.19 -1.83
CA SER A 106 0.58 12.39 -2.90
C SER A 106 0.03 13.24 -4.04
N PRO A 107 0.37 12.97 -5.31
CA PRO A 107 -0.27 13.60 -6.47
C PRO A 107 -1.75 13.24 -6.64
N LEU A 108 -2.14 12.07 -6.14
CA LEU A 108 -3.49 11.56 -6.29
C LEU A 108 -4.44 12.19 -5.27
N THR A 109 -3.98 12.34 -4.03
CA THR A 109 -4.80 12.71 -2.87
C THR A 109 -4.58 14.13 -2.36
N ASP A 110 -3.46 14.76 -2.72
CA ASP A 110 -2.99 16.06 -2.22
C ASP A 110 -2.72 16.10 -0.70
N ILE A 111 -2.64 14.92 -0.06
CA ILE A 111 -2.27 14.73 1.36
C ILE A 111 -1.02 13.87 1.49
N VAL A 112 -0.53 13.71 2.71
CA VAL A 112 0.60 12.82 2.99
C VAL A 112 0.19 11.37 2.84
N ILE A 113 0.89 10.65 1.97
CA ILE A 113 0.78 9.21 1.77
C ILE A 113 2.03 8.51 2.32
N ASP A 114 1.83 7.33 2.89
CA ASP A 114 2.88 6.35 3.12
C ASP A 114 2.52 5.04 2.43
N SER A 115 3.52 4.30 1.96
CA SER A 115 3.31 2.99 1.36
C SER A 115 4.33 1.99 1.89
N ASN A 116 3.85 0.83 2.34
CA ASN A 116 4.66 -0.25 2.88
C ASN A 116 5.04 -1.25 1.78
N VAL A 117 6.30 -1.63 1.72
CA VAL A 117 6.83 -2.51 0.67
C VAL A 117 7.82 -3.52 1.25
N GLY A 118 7.78 -4.76 0.76
CA GLY A 118 8.76 -5.78 1.13
C GLY A 118 10.07 -5.67 0.36
N GLY A 119 10.97 -6.61 0.57
CA GLY A 119 12.21 -6.71 -0.19
C GLY A 119 13.42 -6.27 0.63
N HIS A 120 14.50 -5.95 -0.08
CA HIS A 120 15.80 -5.79 0.54
C HIS A 120 16.23 -4.33 0.74
N PHE A 121 15.60 -3.35 0.07
CA PHE A 121 16.09 -1.97 0.06
C PHE A 121 16.25 -1.36 1.46
N GLY A 122 15.19 -1.26 2.26
CA GLY A 122 15.25 -0.71 3.61
C GLY A 122 16.24 -1.44 4.54
N PRO A 123 16.21 -2.79 4.63
CA PRO A 123 17.23 -3.54 5.36
C PRO A 123 18.67 -3.27 4.91
N LEU A 124 18.94 -3.23 3.60
CA LEU A 124 20.28 -2.98 3.07
C LEU A 124 20.70 -1.51 3.26
N LEU A 125 19.77 -0.56 3.18
CA LEU A 125 19.98 0.85 3.51
C LEU A 125 20.43 1.03 4.96
N LYS A 126 19.80 0.31 5.89
CA LYS A 126 20.25 0.28 7.28
C LYS A 126 21.65 -0.29 7.43
N ILE A 127 21.96 -1.41 6.77
CA ILE A 127 23.30 -2.01 6.82
C ILE A 127 24.34 -1.10 6.14
N ALA A 128 23.93 -0.29 5.17
CA ALA A 128 24.75 0.76 4.58
C ALA A 128 24.95 1.96 5.51
N GLY A 129 24.22 2.05 6.63
CA GLY A 129 24.46 3.04 7.68
C GLY A 129 23.38 4.07 7.89
N TRP A 130 22.16 3.87 7.36
CA TRP A 130 21.11 4.89 7.38
C TRP A 130 19.77 4.35 7.91
N ASP A 131 19.17 5.04 8.89
CA ASP A 131 17.84 4.71 9.42
C ASP A 131 16.72 5.20 8.49
N ALA A 132 16.99 6.30 7.77
CA ALA A 132 16.13 6.88 6.76
C ALA A 132 16.94 7.55 5.65
N LEU A 133 16.32 7.65 4.48
CA LEU A 133 16.77 8.45 3.33
C LEU A 133 15.68 9.49 3.05
N GLU A 134 16.04 10.76 2.94
CA GLU A 134 15.15 11.83 2.47
C GLU A 134 15.73 12.44 1.17
N VAL A 135 14.91 12.52 0.13
CA VAL A 135 15.30 13.09 -1.17
C VAL A 135 14.41 14.28 -1.49
N GLN A 136 15.01 15.47 -1.51
CA GLN A 136 14.36 16.74 -1.80
C GLN A 136 14.86 17.33 -3.13
N GLY A 137 14.09 18.25 -3.69
CA GLY A 137 14.44 18.97 -4.91
C GLY A 137 14.11 18.20 -6.18
N LYS A 138 14.59 18.72 -7.32
CA LYS A 138 14.46 18.11 -8.64
C LYS A 138 15.79 18.19 -9.40
N ALA A 139 16.20 17.09 -10.02
CA ALA A 139 17.38 17.10 -10.88
C ALA A 139 17.06 17.80 -12.21
N LYS A 140 18.08 18.32 -12.90
CA LYS A 140 17.92 18.99 -14.21
C LYS A 140 17.77 18.01 -15.38
N ARG A 141 18.02 16.73 -15.13
CA ARG A 141 18.04 15.59 -16.06
C ARG A 141 17.88 14.33 -15.22
N ASP A 142 17.55 13.21 -15.86
CA ASP A 142 17.43 11.94 -15.16
C ASP A 142 18.74 11.53 -14.47
N VAL A 143 18.64 11.15 -13.19
CA VAL A 143 19.77 10.74 -12.36
C VAL A 143 19.57 9.37 -11.69
N ILE A 144 20.69 8.71 -11.40
CA ILE A 144 20.76 7.55 -10.52
C ILE A 144 21.46 7.98 -9.23
N ILE A 145 20.83 7.73 -8.08
CA ILE A 145 21.45 7.95 -6.77
C ILE A 145 22.01 6.61 -6.30
N VAL A 146 23.30 6.57 -5.96
CA VAL A 146 23.98 5.35 -5.53
C VAL A 146 24.46 5.53 -4.09
N ILE A 147 23.99 4.65 -3.21
CA ILE A 147 24.35 4.56 -1.80
C ILE A 147 25.24 3.33 -1.63
N ASP A 148 26.55 3.54 -1.57
CA ASP A 148 27.54 2.51 -1.45
C ASP A 148 28.06 2.42 -0.02
N GLY A 149 27.39 1.60 0.80
CA GLY A 149 27.76 1.33 2.18
C GLY A 149 29.05 0.54 2.35
N VAL A 150 29.57 -0.09 1.29
CA VAL A 150 30.87 -0.78 1.37
C VAL A 150 32.01 0.22 1.26
N ALA A 151 31.88 1.22 0.37
CA ALA A 151 32.86 2.28 0.20
C ALA A 151 32.63 3.49 1.14
N GLY A 152 31.48 3.57 1.82
CA GLY A 152 31.10 4.75 2.60
C GLY A 152 30.91 5.98 1.69
N LYS A 153 30.24 5.81 0.56
CA LYS A 153 30.10 6.82 -0.48
C LYS A 153 28.67 6.94 -0.99
N VAL A 154 28.26 8.16 -1.32
CA VAL A 154 27.01 8.47 -2.01
C VAL A 154 27.34 9.25 -3.28
N THR A 155 26.80 8.84 -4.43
CA THR A 155 26.93 9.56 -5.71
C THR A 155 25.58 9.86 -6.32
N ILE A 156 25.51 10.99 -7.03
CA ILE A 156 24.43 11.32 -7.96
C ILE A 156 25.04 11.23 -9.35
N GLU A 157 24.56 10.31 -10.17
CA GLU A 157 25.11 9.99 -11.48
C GLU A 157 24.12 10.34 -12.57
N GLU A 158 24.61 10.92 -13.66
CA GLU A 158 23.82 11.15 -14.86
C GLU A 158 23.44 9.82 -15.53
N VAL A 159 22.18 9.71 -15.95
CA VAL A 159 21.68 8.55 -16.68
C VAL A 159 22.26 8.53 -18.10
N PRO A 160 22.86 7.40 -18.54
CA PRO A 160 23.33 7.27 -19.91
C PRO A 160 22.16 7.04 -20.89
N ASP A 161 22.36 7.41 -22.15
CA ASP A 161 21.32 7.36 -23.20
C ASP A 161 20.73 5.95 -23.44
N ASP A 162 21.47 4.89 -23.11
CA ASP A 162 21.07 3.49 -23.29
C ASP A 162 20.36 2.89 -22.06
N CYS A 163 20.09 3.69 -21.02
CA CYS A 163 19.40 3.22 -19.82
C CYS A 163 17.88 3.08 -20.09
N PRO A 164 17.30 1.86 -19.95
CA PRO A 164 15.86 1.69 -20.09
C PRO A 164 15.10 2.35 -18.94
N THR A 165 13.82 2.66 -19.14
CA THR A 165 12.95 3.25 -18.10
C THR A 165 12.07 2.22 -17.42
N ASP A 166 11.53 1.28 -18.20
CA ASP A 166 10.59 0.29 -17.72
C ASP A 166 11.25 -0.70 -16.76
N THR A 167 10.57 -0.96 -15.64
CA THR A 167 11.23 -1.40 -14.41
C THR A 167 11.84 -2.80 -14.53
N HIS A 168 11.23 -3.70 -15.31
CA HIS A 168 11.74 -5.05 -15.49
C HIS A 168 13.08 -5.07 -16.25
N GLU A 169 13.23 -4.25 -17.30
CA GLU A 169 14.50 -4.09 -18.03
C GLU A 169 15.50 -3.25 -17.23
N LEU A 170 15.04 -2.17 -16.59
CA LEU A 170 15.88 -1.28 -15.78
C LEU A 170 16.50 -2.01 -14.59
N GLY A 171 15.76 -2.89 -13.91
CA GLY A 171 16.31 -3.70 -12.82
C GLY A 171 17.49 -4.55 -13.30
N HIS A 172 17.34 -5.27 -14.41
CA HIS A 172 18.42 -6.08 -14.97
C HIS A 172 19.61 -5.24 -15.42
N TRP A 173 19.35 -4.10 -16.05
CA TRP A 173 20.40 -3.14 -16.41
C TRP A 173 21.16 -2.66 -15.18
N LEU A 174 20.47 -2.22 -14.11
CA LEU A 174 21.09 -1.78 -12.86
C LEU A 174 21.93 -2.89 -12.23
N MET A 175 21.41 -4.11 -12.18
CA MET A 175 22.13 -5.25 -11.63
C MET A 175 23.43 -5.52 -12.39
N ASP A 176 23.41 -5.48 -13.72
CA ASP A 176 24.60 -5.66 -14.55
C ASP A 176 25.61 -4.51 -14.40
N GLN A 177 25.14 -3.28 -14.17
CA GLN A 177 26.04 -2.14 -14.00
C GLN A 177 26.72 -2.10 -12.62
N PHE A 178 25.99 -2.44 -11.55
CA PHE A 178 26.42 -2.21 -10.17
C PHE A 178 26.98 -3.45 -9.46
N ALA A 179 26.70 -4.66 -9.95
CA ALA A 179 27.32 -5.88 -9.44
C ALA A 179 28.60 -6.19 -10.21
N ALA A 180 29.77 -6.10 -9.56
CA ALA A 180 31.01 -6.53 -10.20
C ALA A 180 31.12 -8.07 -10.27
N THR A 181 30.47 -8.75 -9.34
CA THR A 181 30.45 -10.22 -9.25
C THR A 181 29.07 -10.75 -8.86
N GLU A 182 28.81 -12.01 -9.21
CA GLU A 182 27.58 -12.72 -8.82
C GLU A 182 27.34 -12.75 -7.30
N LYS A 183 28.42 -12.69 -6.51
CA LYS A 183 28.36 -12.71 -5.04
C LYS A 183 27.84 -11.39 -4.44
N GLU A 184 27.88 -10.29 -5.19
CA GLU A 184 27.43 -8.97 -4.75
C GLU A 184 25.93 -8.76 -4.99
N ARG A 185 25.34 -9.43 -5.98
CA ARG A 185 23.93 -9.28 -6.38
C ARG A 185 22.93 -9.36 -5.20
N PRO A 186 23.07 -10.27 -4.21
CA PRO A 186 22.14 -10.34 -3.07
C PRO A 186 22.15 -9.12 -2.14
N TYR A 187 23.20 -8.30 -2.22
CA TYR A 187 23.42 -7.12 -1.37
C TYR A 187 23.24 -5.81 -2.15
N LEU A 188 22.62 -5.90 -3.33
CA LEU A 188 22.12 -4.79 -4.11
C LEU A 188 20.58 -4.82 -4.10
N ALA A 189 19.98 -3.64 -3.97
CA ALA A 189 18.56 -3.44 -4.16
C ALA A 189 18.32 -2.09 -4.83
N PHE A 190 17.22 -1.99 -5.57
CA PHE A 190 16.88 -0.79 -6.34
C PHE A 190 15.46 -0.35 -6.04
N VAL A 191 15.25 0.97 -6.02
CA VAL A 191 13.93 1.59 -6.09
C VAL A 191 13.80 2.29 -7.44
N THR A 192 12.76 1.97 -8.21
CA THR A 192 12.52 2.48 -9.56
C THR A 192 11.04 2.81 -9.77
N ALA A 193 10.74 3.55 -10.83
CA ALA A 193 9.38 3.79 -11.34
C ALA A 193 9.42 3.75 -12.87
N GLY A 194 8.39 3.18 -13.50
CA GLY A 194 8.35 2.96 -14.95
C GLY A 194 7.77 4.14 -15.72
N THR A 195 7.61 3.97 -17.03
CA THR A 195 7.13 5.02 -17.95
C THR A 195 5.74 5.54 -17.63
N GLY A 196 4.82 4.69 -17.16
CA GLY A 196 3.47 5.10 -16.76
C GLY A 196 3.44 6.15 -15.65
N SER A 197 4.43 6.15 -14.75
CA SER A 197 4.56 7.17 -13.71
C SER A 197 4.87 8.58 -14.25
N GLU A 198 5.27 8.75 -15.51
CA GLU A 198 5.54 10.07 -16.11
C GLU A 198 4.26 10.79 -16.55
N HIS A 199 3.15 10.06 -16.70
CA HIS A 199 1.92 10.54 -17.32
C HIS A 199 0.67 10.27 -16.49
N SER A 200 0.84 9.71 -15.29
CA SER A 200 -0.25 9.30 -14.41
C SER A 200 0.02 9.68 -12.97
N LEU A 201 -1.03 9.98 -12.20
CA LEU A 201 -0.97 10.28 -10.77
C LEU A 201 -1.06 9.02 -9.88
N MET A 202 -1.30 7.85 -10.48
CA MET A 202 -1.31 6.54 -9.79
C MET A 202 0.03 5.79 -9.91
N GLY A 203 1.13 6.52 -10.12
CA GLY A 203 2.47 5.95 -10.26
C GLY A 203 2.97 5.29 -8.97
N CYS A 204 3.54 4.09 -9.06
CA CYS A 204 4.05 3.34 -7.91
C CYS A 204 5.58 3.17 -7.93
N LEU A 205 6.16 2.91 -6.76
CA LEU A 205 7.59 2.58 -6.65
C LEU A 205 7.79 1.06 -6.64
N ASN A 206 8.69 0.58 -7.49
CA ASN A 206 9.15 -0.80 -7.53
C ASN A 206 10.43 -0.97 -6.70
N PHE A 207 10.37 -1.81 -5.69
CA PHE A 207 11.49 -2.22 -4.85
C PHE A 207 11.95 -3.60 -5.30
N SER A 208 13.10 -3.61 -5.97
CA SER A 208 13.66 -4.84 -6.52
C SER A 208 14.68 -5.47 -5.58
N PHE A 209 14.77 -6.80 -5.61
CA PHE A 209 15.81 -7.57 -4.92
C PHE A 209 16.21 -8.79 -5.73
N TYR A 210 17.45 -9.25 -5.52
CA TYR A 210 17.95 -10.46 -6.17
C TYR A 210 17.52 -11.71 -5.43
N ASP A 211 16.69 -12.54 -6.07
CA ASP A 211 16.33 -13.86 -5.59
C ASP A 211 17.44 -14.86 -5.92
N ARG A 212 18.19 -15.25 -4.89
CA ARG A 212 19.31 -16.20 -4.99
C ARG A 212 18.91 -17.57 -5.53
N LYS A 213 17.64 -17.99 -5.34
CA LYS A 213 17.16 -19.30 -5.77
C LYS A 213 16.86 -19.29 -7.26
N ARG A 214 16.18 -18.24 -7.73
CA ARG A 214 15.90 -18.00 -9.15
C ARG A 214 17.12 -17.58 -9.95
N LYS A 215 18.06 -16.90 -9.30
CA LYS A 215 19.15 -16.15 -9.94
C LYS A 215 18.62 -15.04 -10.84
N ASP A 216 17.57 -14.37 -10.38
CA ASP A 216 16.92 -13.28 -11.09
C ASP A 216 16.36 -12.23 -10.11
N LEU A 217 15.90 -11.11 -10.63
CA LEU A 217 15.25 -10.04 -9.89
C LEU A 217 13.78 -10.36 -9.62
N ARG A 218 13.32 -9.82 -8.49
CA ARG A 218 11.93 -9.86 -8.04
C ARG A 218 11.53 -8.46 -7.61
N TYR A 219 10.26 -8.14 -7.75
CA TYR A 219 9.72 -6.81 -7.52
C TYR A 219 8.65 -6.84 -6.43
N LYS A 220 8.67 -5.81 -5.58
CA LYS A 220 7.61 -5.51 -4.61
C LYS A 220 7.29 -4.03 -4.69
N GLN A 221 6.03 -3.69 -4.47
CA GLN A 221 5.54 -2.35 -4.77
C GLN A 221 5.29 -1.56 -3.49
N ALA A 222 5.81 -0.34 -3.44
CA ALA A 222 5.20 0.72 -2.65
C ALA A 222 4.09 1.30 -3.54
N GLY A 223 2.94 0.61 -3.51
CA GLY A 223 1.94 0.64 -4.57
C GLY A 223 1.16 1.94 -4.69
N ARG A 224 0.70 2.50 -3.58
CA ARG A 224 -0.47 3.40 -3.60
C ARG A 224 -0.13 4.87 -3.44
N GLY A 225 -0.99 5.71 -4.00
CA GLY A 225 -1.01 7.16 -3.81
C GLY A 225 0.05 7.95 -4.59
N GLY A 226 0.70 7.37 -5.59
CA GLY A 226 1.38 8.16 -6.62
C GLY A 226 2.84 8.53 -6.35
N ILE A 227 3.53 7.89 -5.41
CA ILE A 227 4.94 8.22 -5.11
C ILE A 227 5.85 7.96 -6.32
N GLY A 228 5.51 7.01 -7.20
CA GLY A 228 6.23 6.79 -8.46
C GLY A 228 6.19 8.01 -9.40
N THR A 229 5.08 8.74 -9.40
CA THR A 229 4.94 10.00 -10.16
C THR A 229 5.85 11.07 -9.60
N VAL A 230 5.87 11.26 -8.27
CA VAL A 230 6.80 12.19 -7.59
C VAL A 230 8.25 11.83 -7.93
N PHE A 231 8.57 10.54 -7.97
CA PHE A 231 9.90 10.03 -8.27
C PHE A 231 10.38 10.41 -9.68
N ARG A 232 9.50 10.27 -10.68
CA ARG A 232 9.79 10.65 -12.07
C ARG A 232 9.79 12.16 -12.27
N ASP A 233 8.89 12.90 -11.63
CA ASP A 233 8.86 14.37 -11.63
C ASP A 233 10.14 14.99 -11.04
N LYS A 234 10.76 14.31 -10.06
CA LYS A 234 12.08 14.67 -9.53
C LYS A 234 13.26 14.29 -10.43
N HIS A 235 13.00 13.70 -11.59
CA HIS A 235 13.99 13.15 -12.52
C HIS A 235 14.87 12.07 -11.89
N ILE A 236 14.31 11.25 -10.99
CA ILE A 236 15.02 10.11 -10.42
C ILE A 236 14.71 8.90 -11.31
N LYS A 237 15.76 8.27 -11.86
CA LYS A 237 15.65 7.01 -12.60
C LYS A 237 15.72 5.82 -11.66
N ALA A 238 16.64 5.86 -10.70
CA ALA A 238 16.77 4.81 -9.71
C ALA A 238 17.45 5.31 -8.42
N LEU A 239 17.05 4.71 -7.30
CA LEU A 239 17.86 4.67 -6.09
C LEU A 239 18.53 3.30 -6.03
N VAL A 240 19.84 3.28 -5.82
CA VAL A 240 20.64 2.06 -5.73
C VAL A 240 21.25 1.99 -4.35
N VAL A 241 21.05 0.90 -3.64
CA VAL A 241 21.76 0.63 -2.39
C VAL A 241 22.64 -0.60 -2.53
N ARG A 242 23.89 -0.46 -2.09
CA ARG A 242 24.84 -1.56 -1.92
C ARG A 242 25.28 -1.62 -0.46
N SER A 243 25.18 -2.79 0.15
CA SER A 243 25.62 -2.99 1.54
C SER A 243 26.67 -4.07 1.69
N ALA A 244 27.28 -4.14 2.87
CA ALA A 244 28.05 -5.30 3.28
C ALA A 244 27.15 -6.55 3.39
N PRO A 245 27.73 -7.78 3.35
CA PRO A 245 26.97 -9.00 3.53
C PRO A 245 26.17 -9.04 4.83
N VAL A 246 24.91 -9.45 4.73
CA VAL A 246 23.99 -9.57 5.87
C VAL A 246 24.37 -10.76 6.75
N LYS A 247 24.43 -10.54 8.06
CA LYS A 247 24.68 -11.54 9.11
C LYS A 247 23.50 -11.58 10.08
N ALA A 248 23.43 -12.65 10.87
CA ALA A 248 22.39 -12.83 11.88
C ALA A 248 22.35 -11.69 12.91
N ASP A 249 23.49 -11.09 13.19
CA ASP A 249 23.70 -10.00 14.15
C ASP A 249 23.91 -8.64 13.48
N SER A 250 23.68 -8.48 12.16
CA SER A 250 23.91 -7.20 11.47
C SER A 250 23.20 -5.99 12.08
N ASN A 251 22.07 -6.20 12.79
CA ASN A 251 21.33 -5.16 13.49
C ASN A 251 21.84 -4.85 14.91
N HIS A 252 22.88 -5.55 15.37
CA HIS A 252 23.41 -5.52 16.75
C HIS A 252 22.30 -5.46 17.83
N PRO A 253 21.40 -6.47 17.85
CA PRO A 253 20.28 -6.48 18.79
C PRO A 253 20.78 -6.60 20.24
N ALA A 254 20.04 -6.02 21.19
CA ALA A 254 20.36 -6.10 22.61
C ALA A 254 20.35 -7.54 23.17
N ASP A 255 19.48 -8.42 22.65
CA ASP A 255 19.35 -9.81 23.05
C ASP A 255 19.03 -10.71 21.85
N LEU A 256 20.10 -11.17 21.17
CA LEU A 256 20.01 -12.09 20.03
C LEU A 256 19.38 -13.44 20.41
N ALA A 257 19.56 -13.90 21.66
CA ALA A 257 19.04 -15.19 22.11
C ALA A 257 17.52 -15.16 22.27
N ARG A 258 16.97 -14.07 22.83
CA ARG A 258 15.52 -13.84 22.92
C ARG A 258 14.89 -13.80 21.53
N ILE A 259 15.42 -13.01 20.60
CA ILE A 259 14.82 -12.91 19.25
C ILE A 259 14.89 -14.25 18.50
N THR A 260 15.97 -15.01 18.69
CA THR A 260 16.13 -16.35 18.09
C THR A 260 15.12 -17.34 18.66
N ARG A 261 14.87 -17.32 19.97
CA ARG A 261 13.87 -18.19 20.62
C ARG A 261 12.47 -17.93 20.09
N VAL A 262 12.03 -16.67 20.13
CA VAL A 262 10.69 -16.24 19.67
C VAL A 262 10.52 -16.50 18.17
N GLY A 263 11.52 -16.17 17.36
CA GLY A 263 11.52 -16.46 15.93
C GLY A 263 11.41 -17.95 15.62
N ARG A 264 12.09 -18.82 16.38
CA ARG A 264 11.98 -20.28 16.21
C ARG A 264 10.57 -20.80 16.53
N GLU A 265 9.93 -20.26 17.56
CA GLU A 265 8.56 -20.62 17.93
C GLU A 265 7.58 -20.20 16.85
N MET A 266 7.63 -18.95 16.40
CA MET A 266 6.81 -18.44 15.29
C MET A 266 7.02 -19.25 14.00
N ASN A 267 8.28 -19.50 13.63
CA ASN A 267 8.60 -20.29 12.44
C ASN A 267 8.12 -21.75 12.53
N ARG A 268 8.00 -22.31 13.73
CA ARG A 268 7.41 -23.65 13.91
C ARG A 268 5.90 -23.56 13.71
N GLU A 269 5.25 -22.59 14.34
CA GLU A 269 3.81 -22.37 14.25
C GLU A 269 3.37 -22.23 12.79
N VAL A 270 4.02 -21.33 12.02
CA VAL A 270 3.72 -21.12 10.61
C VAL A 270 3.85 -22.42 9.81
N ARG A 271 4.95 -23.16 9.97
CA ARG A 271 5.16 -24.43 9.25
C ARG A 271 4.16 -25.52 9.61
N THR A 272 3.65 -25.50 10.83
CA THR A 272 2.69 -26.49 11.31
C THR A 272 1.28 -26.18 10.80
N TYR A 273 0.86 -24.93 10.83
CA TYR A 273 -0.54 -24.57 10.60
C TYR A 273 -0.84 -23.99 9.21
N ASP A 274 0.14 -23.37 8.52
CA ASP A 274 -0.10 -22.82 7.18
C ASP A 274 -0.64 -23.86 6.17
N PRO A 275 -0.13 -25.11 6.11
CA PRO A 275 -0.61 -26.11 5.14
C PRO A 275 -2.08 -26.52 5.33
N VAL A 276 -2.66 -26.29 6.52
CA VAL A 276 -4.04 -26.65 6.86
C VAL A 276 -4.94 -25.42 7.06
N GLN A 277 -4.39 -24.22 6.84
CA GLN A 277 -5.10 -22.94 6.88
C GLN A 277 -5.03 -22.29 5.49
N ASN A 278 -4.31 -21.18 5.36
CA ASN A 278 -4.34 -20.35 4.17
C ASN A 278 -3.45 -20.88 3.04
N ARG A 279 -2.44 -21.70 3.37
CA ARG A 279 -1.39 -22.18 2.45
C ARG A 279 -0.63 -21.01 1.81
N MET A 280 -0.32 -19.97 2.59
CA MET A 280 0.40 -18.79 2.17
C MET A 280 1.73 -19.13 1.50
N ALA A 281 2.43 -20.18 1.96
CA ALA A 281 3.70 -20.59 1.36
C ALA A 281 3.57 -21.21 -0.04
N HIS A 282 2.35 -21.54 -0.48
CA HIS A 282 2.08 -22.20 -1.76
C HIS A 282 1.29 -21.33 -2.73
N ARG A 283 0.34 -20.52 -2.25
CA ARG A 283 -0.55 -19.71 -3.08
C ARG A 283 -0.64 -18.24 -2.69
N GLY A 284 0.11 -17.81 -1.69
CA GLY A 284 0.13 -16.41 -1.23
C GLY A 284 -1.27 -15.90 -0.90
N THR A 285 -1.51 -14.62 -1.18
CA THR A 285 -2.79 -13.96 -0.87
C THR A 285 -3.95 -14.38 -1.78
N SER A 286 -3.68 -15.06 -2.90
CA SER A 286 -4.72 -15.47 -3.88
C SER A 286 -5.82 -16.37 -3.29
N TYR A 287 -5.57 -17.01 -2.14
CA TYR A 287 -6.57 -17.77 -1.39
C TYR A 287 -7.79 -16.94 -0.94
N LEU A 288 -7.66 -15.61 -0.88
CA LEU A 288 -8.76 -14.75 -0.45
C LEU A 288 -9.89 -14.69 -1.49
N VAL A 289 -9.59 -14.90 -2.79
CA VAL A 289 -10.58 -14.73 -3.88
C VAL A 289 -11.83 -15.58 -3.64
N GLN A 290 -11.67 -16.87 -3.36
CA GLN A 290 -12.80 -17.75 -3.10
C GLN A 290 -13.54 -17.40 -1.80
N ILE A 291 -12.82 -17.04 -0.74
CA ILE A 291 -13.45 -16.70 0.55
C ILE A 291 -14.29 -15.43 0.39
N MET A 292 -13.74 -14.40 -0.26
CA MET A 292 -14.47 -13.17 -0.47
C MET A 292 -15.70 -13.41 -1.34
N ASN A 293 -15.61 -14.24 -2.38
CA ASN A 293 -16.77 -14.59 -3.19
C ASN A 293 -17.84 -15.38 -2.42
N ASP A 294 -17.45 -16.39 -1.64
CA ASP A 294 -18.37 -17.25 -0.88
C ASP A 294 -19.17 -16.48 0.18
N TYR A 295 -18.60 -15.38 0.69
CA TYR A 295 -19.23 -14.51 1.68
C TYR A 295 -19.87 -13.25 1.09
N ASP A 296 -19.99 -13.15 -0.25
CA ASP A 296 -20.55 -11.98 -0.93
C ASP A 296 -19.73 -10.67 -0.73
N LEU A 297 -18.42 -10.80 -0.55
CA LEU A 297 -17.46 -9.73 -0.21
C LEU A 297 -16.47 -9.38 -1.33
N LEU A 298 -16.45 -10.12 -2.44
CA LEU A 298 -15.56 -9.87 -3.59
C LEU A 298 -16.15 -8.78 -4.48
N PRO A 299 -15.45 -7.65 -4.75
CA PRO A 299 -15.95 -6.66 -5.70
C PRO A 299 -16.14 -7.23 -7.11
N VAL A 300 -17.33 -7.04 -7.66
CA VAL A 300 -17.70 -7.44 -9.02
C VAL A 300 -18.43 -6.29 -9.71
N HIS A 301 -17.98 -5.97 -10.92
CA HIS A 301 -18.53 -4.92 -11.79
C HIS A 301 -18.65 -3.56 -11.08
N ASN A 302 -17.52 -2.95 -10.74
CA ASN A 302 -17.42 -1.71 -9.96
C ASN A 302 -18.21 -1.74 -8.65
N TYR A 303 -17.94 -2.77 -7.86
CA TYR A 303 -18.59 -3.01 -6.58
C TYR A 303 -20.13 -3.07 -6.67
N LYS A 304 -20.74 -3.31 -7.83
CA LYS A 304 -22.19 -3.57 -7.92
C LYS A 304 -22.57 -4.82 -7.15
N PHE A 305 -21.79 -5.90 -7.34
CA PHE A 305 -22.07 -7.22 -6.77
C PHE A 305 -20.91 -7.74 -5.92
N GLY A 306 -21.21 -8.68 -5.03
CA GLY A 306 -20.25 -9.27 -4.09
C GLY A 306 -19.71 -10.65 -4.48
N SER A 307 -20.16 -11.21 -5.60
CA SER A 307 -19.83 -12.56 -6.05
C SER A 307 -20.16 -12.73 -7.54
N HIS A 308 -19.50 -13.68 -8.21
CA HIS A 308 -19.72 -14.00 -9.62
C HIS A 308 -19.53 -15.50 -9.91
N PRO A 309 -20.34 -16.12 -10.79
CA PRO A 309 -20.22 -17.56 -11.09
C PRO A 309 -18.89 -17.95 -11.77
N ASP A 310 -18.21 -17.01 -12.43
CA ASP A 310 -16.91 -17.25 -13.07
C ASP A 310 -15.70 -17.06 -12.15
N THR A 311 -15.89 -16.64 -10.89
CA THR A 311 -14.79 -16.54 -9.91
C THR A 311 -13.92 -17.81 -9.79
N PRO A 312 -14.44 -19.06 -9.91
CA PRO A 312 -13.61 -20.26 -9.93
C PRO A 312 -12.50 -20.25 -11.02
N LYS A 313 -12.64 -19.45 -12.08
CA LYS A 313 -11.61 -19.30 -13.12
C LYS A 313 -10.37 -18.52 -12.66
N ILE A 314 -10.46 -17.79 -11.55
CA ILE A 314 -9.40 -16.91 -11.02
C ILE A 314 -9.14 -17.11 -9.51
N ASN A 315 -9.59 -18.23 -8.94
CA ASN A 315 -9.42 -18.52 -7.51
C ASN A 315 -7.96 -18.92 -7.15
N GLY A 316 -7.68 -19.13 -5.86
CA GLY A 316 -6.33 -19.46 -5.41
C GLY A 316 -5.72 -20.73 -6.02
N ASP A 317 -6.53 -21.74 -6.40
CA ASP A 317 -6.01 -22.99 -6.96
C ASP A 317 -5.53 -22.81 -8.43
N VAL A 318 -6.18 -21.90 -9.18
CA VAL A 318 -5.75 -21.50 -10.54
C VAL A 318 -4.35 -20.89 -10.51
N TRP A 319 -4.08 -20.08 -9.48
CA TRP A 319 -2.80 -19.39 -9.31
C TRP A 319 -1.72 -20.31 -8.76
N GLU A 320 -2.04 -21.12 -7.74
CA GLU A 320 -1.12 -22.13 -7.21
C GLU A 320 -0.59 -23.06 -8.31
N ALA A 321 -1.44 -23.46 -9.25
CA ALA A 321 -1.05 -24.30 -10.39
C ALA A 321 -0.14 -23.60 -11.41
N ARG A 322 -0.08 -22.26 -11.41
CA ARG A 322 0.75 -21.45 -12.32
C ARG A 322 2.08 -21.03 -11.70
N TYR A 323 2.13 -20.90 -10.37
CA TYR A 323 3.35 -20.49 -9.68
C TYR A 323 4.46 -21.52 -9.86
N THR A 324 5.65 -21.05 -10.22
CA THR A 324 6.75 -21.91 -10.68
C THR A 324 7.77 -22.25 -9.58
N GLN A 325 7.55 -21.75 -8.37
CA GLN A 325 8.55 -21.74 -7.30
C GLN A 325 8.92 -23.11 -6.79
N GLY A 326 7.91 -23.96 -6.57
CA GLY A 326 8.08 -25.26 -5.93
C GLY A 326 8.78 -25.23 -4.56
N MET A 327 8.99 -24.04 -3.96
CA MET A 327 9.70 -23.85 -2.71
C MET A 327 9.28 -22.55 -1.99
N PRO A 328 9.41 -22.45 -0.66
CA PRO A 328 9.03 -21.25 0.08
C PRO A 328 9.77 -20.00 -0.40
N ASP A 329 9.02 -18.91 -0.62
CA ASP A 329 9.51 -17.67 -1.22
C ASP A 329 9.12 -16.43 -0.40
N GLY A 330 10.10 -15.85 0.30
CA GLY A 330 9.88 -14.74 1.21
C GLY A 330 10.57 -13.47 0.71
N CYS A 331 9.92 -12.32 0.90
CA CYS A 331 10.47 -11.01 0.56
C CYS A 331 11.76 -10.64 1.33
N TRP A 332 12.11 -11.37 2.38
CA TRP A 332 13.31 -11.16 3.20
C TRP A 332 13.79 -12.47 3.84
N TYR A 333 15.07 -12.51 4.20
CA TYR A 333 15.69 -13.67 4.83
C TYR A 333 14.96 -14.13 6.09
N GLY A 334 14.71 -15.43 6.18
CA GLY A 334 14.05 -16.04 7.33
C GLY A 334 12.52 -15.92 7.35
N CYS A 335 11.91 -15.26 6.37
CA CYS A 335 10.44 -15.22 6.27
C CYS A 335 9.86 -16.59 5.91
N THR A 336 9.18 -17.22 6.87
CA THR A 336 8.55 -18.54 6.71
C THR A 336 7.11 -18.48 6.23
N VAL A 337 6.45 -17.31 6.28
CA VAL A 337 5.12 -17.09 5.66
C VAL A 337 5.21 -17.29 4.16
N ALA A 338 6.32 -16.87 3.55
CA ALA A 338 6.71 -17.26 2.20
C ALA A 338 5.65 -17.01 1.11
N CYS A 339 4.92 -15.89 1.22
CA CYS A 339 3.78 -15.55 0.37
C CYS A 339 4.14 -14.96 -1.01
N ALA A 340 5.41 -14.73 -1.31
CA ALA A 340 5.80 -14.01 -2.52
C ALA A 340 5.79 -14.95 -3.72
N HIS A 341 4.73 -14.96 -4.52
CA HIS A 341 4.63 -15.85 -5.68
C HIS A 341 5.09 -15.23 -7.00
N ALA A 342 5.43 -16.06 -7.99
CA ALA A 342 5.77 -15.62 -9.34
C ALA A 342 5.50 -16.73 -10.37
N VAL A 343 5.26 -16.29 -11.61
CA VAL A 343 5.15 -17.13 -12.80
C VAL A 343 6.37 -16.85 -13.68
N ASP A 344 7.26 -17.82 -13.78
CA ASP A 344 8.42 -17.72 -14.68
C ASP A 344 8.03 -18.06 -16.13
N HIS A 345 8.77 -17.50 -17.08
CA HIS A 345 8.63 -17.77 -18.52
C HIS A 345 7.26 -17.42 -19.12
N TYR A 346 6.55 -16.43 -18.56
CA TYR A 346 5.31 -15.93 -19.16
C TYR A 346 5.62 -15.27 -20.52
N GLU A 347 4.92 -15.69 -21.57
CA GLU A 347 5.02 -15.07 -22.90
C GLU A 347 4.00 -13.92 -23.00
N VAL A 348 4.52 -12.69 -23.06
CA VAL A 348 3.71 -11.46 -23.13
C VAL A 348 2.95 -11.41 -24.46
N ARG A 349 1.67 -11.02 -24.44
CA ARG A 349 0.76 -11.13 -25.60
C ARG A 349 0.41 -9.81 -26.27
N THR A 350 0.58 -8.70 -25.55
CA THR A 350 0.16 -7.35 -25.92
C THR A 350 1.29 -6.35 -25.68
N GLY A 351 1.10 -5.09 -26.09
CA GLY A 351 2.02 -4.00 -25.78
C GLY A 351 3.42 -4.10 -26.42
N PRO A 352 4.35 -3.23 -26.00
CA PRO A 352 5.70 -3.15 -26.57
C PRO A 352 6.57 -4.36 -26.31
N TYR A 353 6.23 -5.20 -25.33
CA TYR A 353 6.98 -6.39 -24.94
C TYR A 353 6.37 -7.69 -25.46
N GLN A 354 5.40 -7.62 -26.37
CA GLN A 354 4.78 -8.79 -26.99
C GLN A 354 5.82 -9.79 -27.53
N GLY A 355 5.64 -11.07 -27.22
CA GLY A 355 6.51 -12.17 -27.60
C GLY A 355 7.75 -12.34 -26.71
N GLN A 356 7.97 -11.46 -25.74
CA GLN A 356 9.05 -11.64 -24.76
C GLN A 356 8.65 -12.63 -23.67
N SER A 357 9.63 -13.38 -23.17
CA SER A 357 9.48 -14.30 -22.04
C SER A 357 9.97 -13.61 -20.76
N VAL A 358 9.07 -13.40 -19.80
CA VAL A 358 9.32 -12.61 -18.59
C VAL A 358 8.97 -13.40 -17.32
N ILE A 359 9.42 -12.89 -16.17
CA ILE A 359 8.95 -13.32 -14.85
C ILE A 359 7.89 -12.32 -14.39
N VAL A 360 6.75 -12.81 -13.94
CA VAL A 360 5.67 -12.00 -13.37
C VAL A 360 5.57 -12.28 -11.87
N ASP A 361 5.76 -11.25 -11.04
CA ASP A 361 5.55 -11.33 -9.60
C ASP A 361 4.04 -11.32 -9.26
N GLY A 362 3.57 -12.22 -8.41
CA GLY A 362 2.15 -12.36 -8.09
C GLY A 362 1.37 -13.16 -9.15
N PRO A 363 0.06 -12.88 -9.35
CA PRO A 363 -0.66 -11.73 -8.81
C PRO A 363 -1.02 -11.92 -7.33
N GLU A 364 -1.09 -10.81 -6.60
CA GLU A 364 -1.65 -10.76 -5.24
C GLU A 364 -3.20 -10.63 -5.30
N TYR A 365 -3.90 -10.90 -4.20
CA TYR A 365 -5.36 -10.83 -4.09
C TYR A 365 -5.95 -9.54 -4.67
N GLU A 366 -5.39 -8.40 -4.29
CA GLU A 366 -5.87 -7.08 -4.70
C GLU A 366 -5.80 -6.89 -6.22
N THR A 367 -4.74 -7.39 -6.87
CA THR A 367 -4.65 -7.35 -8.33
C THR A 367 -5.71 -8.24 -8.97
N ILE A 368 -5.96 -9.43 -8.42
CA ILE A 368 -6.96 -10.37 -8.94
C ILE A 368 -8.38 -9.81 -8.77
N GLY A 369 -8.68 -9.23 -7.61
CA GLY A 369 -9.98 -8.60 -7.34
C GLY A 369 -10.21 -7.39 -8.22
N GLY A 370 -9.25 -6.46 -8.26
CA GLY A 370 -9.41 -5.16 -8.90
C GLY A 370 -9.35 -5.23 -10.42
N CYS A 371 -8.32 -5.88 -10.97
CA CYS A 371 -8.15 -6.02 -12.41
C CYS A 371 -8.96 -7.18 -13.00
N GLY A 372 -9.54 -8.02 -12.14
CA GLY A 372 -10.33 -9.18 -12.54
C GLY A 372 -11.80 -9.02 -12.24
N SER A 373 -12.25 -9.56 -11.10
CA SER A 373 -13.68 -9.64 -10.79
C SER A 373 -14.37 -8.27 -10.82
N ASN A 374 -13.71 -7.23 -10.31
CA ASN A 374 -14.27 -5.88 -10.28
C ASN A 374 -14.44 -5.29 -11.70
N CYS A 375 -13.56 -5.67 -12.64
CA CYS A 375 -13.66 -5.33 -14.06
C CYS A 375 -14.47 -6.33 -14.90
N GLY A 376 -14.96 -7.43 -14.30
CA GLY A 376 -15.62 -8.52 -15.04
C GLY A 376 -14.67 -9.37 -15.90
N ILE A 377 -13.36 -9.32 -15.66
CA ILE A 377 -12.33 -10.05 -16.40
C ILE A 377 -11.97 -11.33 -15.63
N PHE A 378 -12.17 -12.49 -16.25
CA PHE A 378 -11.97 -13.80 -15.60
C PHE A 378 -10.92 -14.66 -16.30
N GLU A 379 -10.17 -14.08 -17.24
CA GLU A 379 -9.09 -14.71 -17.99
C GLU A 379 -7.76 -14.60 -17.21
N PRO A 380 -7.17 -15.72 -16.73
CA PRO A 380 -5.93 -15.66 -15.96
C PRO A 380 -4.74 -15.05 -16.72
N TRP A 381 -4.72 -15.14 -18.04
CA TRP A 381 -3.67 -14.53 -18.84
C TRP A 381 -3.74 -13.00 -18.77
N ALA A 382 -4.95 -12.42 -18.85
CA ALA A 382 -5.14 -10.98 -18.81
C ALA A 382 -4.73 -10.40 -17.45
N LEU A 383 -5.01 -11.13 -16.38
CA LEU A 383 -4.61 -10.74 -15.02
C LEU A 383 -3.10 -10.79 -14.80
N LEU A 384 -2.42 -11.83 -15.31
CA LEU A 384 -0.95 -11.88 -15.27
C LEU A 384 -0.33 -10.75 -16.08
N GLU A 385 -0.89 -10.46 -17.24
CA GLU A 385 -0.37 -9.45 -18.14
C GLU A 385 -0.62 -8.04 -17.63
N THR A 386 -1.80 -7.78 -17.05
CA THR A 386 -2.10 -6.52 -16.37
C THR A 386 -1.15 -6.31 -15.19
N ASN A 387 -0.93 -7.34 -14.37
CA ASN A 387 0.04 -7.28 -13.28
C ASN A 387 1.45 -6.98 -13.79
N PHE A 388 1.91 -7.69 -14.81
CA PHE A 388 3.22 -7.47 -15.43
C PHE A 388 3.40 -6.03 -15.92
N TYR A 389 2.40 -5.49 -16.62
CA TYR A 389 2.46 -4.14 -17.16
C TYR A 389 2.30 -3.06 -16.09
N CYS A 390 1.52 -3.30 -15.03
CA CYS A 390 1.47 -2.39 -13.88
C CYS A 390 2.83 -2.31 -13.18
N ASP A 391 3.49 -3.45 -12.94
CA ASP A 391 4.84 -3.47 -12.37
C ASP A 391 5.85 -2.79 -13.31
N THR A 392 5.80 -3.12 -14.60
CA THR A 392 6.71 -2.62 -15.64
C THR A 392 6.61 -1.10 -15.82
N TYR A 393 5.39 -0.57 -15.94
CA TYR A 393 5.12 0.85 -16.12
C TYR A 393 5.11 1.62 -14.79
N GLY A 394 5.15 0.93 -13.65
CA GLY A 394 5.07 1.52 -12.33
C GLY A 394 3.72 2.17 -12.07
N ILE A 395 2.64 1.39 -12.13
CA ILE A 395 1.25 1.81 -11.87
C ILE A 395 0.66 0.97 -10.73
N ASP A 396 -0.12 1.58 -9.84
CA ASP A 396 -0.87 0.89 -8.79
C ASP A 396 -1.97 0.00 -9.38
N THR A 397 -1.90 -1.33 -9.14
CA THR A 397 -2.92 -2.27 -9.63
C THR A 397 -4.30 -2.05 -9.02
N ILE A 398 -4.39 -1.55 -7.79
CA ILE A 398 -5.67 -1.27 -7.12
C ILE A 398 -6.33 -0.06 -7.78
N SER A 399 -5.60 1.05 -7.88
CA SER A 399 -6.13 2.28 -8.47
C SER A 399 -6.44 2.11 -9.96
N PHE A 400 -5.62 1.33 -10.68
CA PHE A 400 -5.94 0.93 -12.06
C PHE A 400 -7.19 0.05 -12.12
N GLY A 401 -7.29 -1.02 -11.32
CA GLY A 401 -8.43 -1.95 -11.35
C GLY A 401 -9.76 -1.28 -10.98
N THR A 402 -9.79 -0.55 -9.86
CA THR A 402 -10.99 0.17 -9.41
C THR A 402 -11.33 1.33 -10.37
N GLY A 403 -10.34 2.03 -10.92
CA GLY A 403 -10.55 3.03 -11.98
C GLY A 403 -11.12 2.42 -13.26
N MET A 404 -10.64 1.25 -13.67
CA MET A 404 -11.09 0.54 -14.88
C MET A 404 -12.54 0.08 -14.72
N ALA A 405 -12.89 -0.48 -13.56
CA ALA A 405 -14.25 -0.84 -13.24
C ALA A 405 -15.20 0.37 -13.29
N PHE A 406 -14.78 1.53 -12.76
CA PHE A 406 -15.56 2.77 -12.82
C PHE A 406 -15.81 3.26 -14.25
N VAL A 407 -14.79 3.26 -15.13
CA VAL A 407 -15.00 3.67 -16.53
C VAL A 407 -15.82 2.65 -17.31
N MET A 408 -15.73 1.35 -16.97
CA MET A 408 -16.59 0.32 -17.57
C MET A 408 -18.06 0.53 -17.22
N GLU A 409 -18.37 0.85 -15.96
CA GLU A 409 -19.74 1.21 -15.59
C GLU A 409 -20.20 2.51 -16.27
N CYS A 410 -19.34 3.51 -16.38
CA CYS A 410 -19.66 4.76 -17.09
C CYS A 410 -19.95 4.51 -18.57
N TYR A 411 -19.25 3.57 -19.20
CA TYR A 411 -19.48 3.17 -20.59
C TYR A 411 -20.84 2.47 -20.76
N GLU A 412 -21.14 1.48 -19.92
CA GLU A 412 -22.45 0.81 -19.96
C GLU A 412 -23.63 1.72 -19.59
N ALA A 413 -23.39 2.72 -18.74
CA ALA A 413 -24.38 3.74 -18.38
C ALA A 413 -24.55 4.84 -19.45
N GLY A 414 -23.76 4.82 -20.53
CA GLY A 414 -23.81 5.81 -21.62
C GLY A 414 -23.18 7.16 -21.31
N VAL A 415 -22.44 7.28 -20.20
CA VAL A 415 -21.59 8.45 -19.90
C VAL A 415 -20.43 8.50 -20.89
N LEU A 416 -19.79 7.34 -21.09
CA LEU A 416 -18.75 7.12 -22.10
C LEU A 416 -19.32 6.36 -23.31
N ASP A 417 -18.67 6.50 -24.45
CA ASP A 417 -18.95 5.82 -25.70
C ASP A 417 -17.66 5.70 -26.53
N LEU A 418 -17.72 5.02 -27.68
CA LEU A 418 -16.55 4.82 -28.55
C LEU A 418 -15.87 6.12 -28.97
N GLU A 419 -16.60 7.22 -29.13
CA GLU A 419 -16.00 8.50 -29.52
C GLU A 419 -15.17 9.07 -28.36
N LYS A 420 -15.77 9.12 -27.16
CA LYS A 420 -15.13 9.67 -25.95
C LYS A 420 -13.95 8.84 -25.45
N THR A 421 -13.94 7.53 -25.73
CA THR A 421 -12.85 6.62 -25.35
C THR A 421 -11.77 6.48 -26.41
N GLY A 422 -11.86 7.18 -27.54
CA GLY A 422 -10.90 7.07 -28.63
C GLY A 422 -10.97 5.73 -29.38
N GLY A 423 -12.14 5.10 -29.41
CA GLY A 423 -12.43 3.84 -30.09
C GLY A 423 -12.34 2.59 -29.21
N LEU A 424 -12.11 2.76 -27.90
CA LEU A 424 -12.01 1.65 -26.96
C LEU A 424 -13.41 1.23 -26.47
N ASP A 425 -13.77 -0.03 -26.69
CA ASP A 425 -15.01 -0.62 -26.20
C ASP A 425 -14.86 -1.06 -24.74
N LEU A 426 -15.14 -0.15 -23.80
CA LEU A 426 -14.93 -0.36 -22.37
C LEU A 426 -16.15 -1.00 -21.68
N HIS A 427 -16.79 -2.02 -22.24
CA HIS A 427 -17.78 -2.81 -21.49
C HIS A 427 -17.08 -3.73 -20.47
N PHE A 428 -17.79 -4.19 -19.43
CA PHE A 428 -17.22 -5.11 -18.44
C PHE A 428 -16.72 -6.40 -19.10
N GLY A 429 -15.53 -6.85 -18.72
CA GLY A 429 -14.89 -8.05 -19.26
C GLY A 429 -14.03 -7.84 -20.49
N ASN A 430 -13.95 -6.64 -21.07
CA ASN A 430 -13.06 -6.38 -22.20
C ASN A 430 -11.59 -6.19 -21.75
N ALA A 431 -10.89 -7.31 -21.57
CA ALA A 431 -9.49 -7.34 -21.15
C ALA A 431 -8.53 -6.64 -22.11
N GLU A 432 -8.74 -6.75 -23.41
CA GLU A 432 -7.85 -6.14 -24.42
C GLU A 432 -7.95 -4.61 -24.38
N ALA A 433 -9.17 -4.07 -24.25
CA ALA A 433 -9.35 -2.64 -24.11
C ALA A 433 -8.76 -2.10 -22.80
N ALA A 434 -8.88 -2.84 -21.69
CA ALA A 434 -8.27 -2.47 -20.41
C ALA A 434 -6.73 -2.42 -20.51
N LEU A 435 -6.09 -3.44 -21.11
CA LEU A 435 -4.65 -3.46 -21.36
C LEU A 435 -4.21 -2.31 -22.27
N GLU A 436 -5.01 -1.99 -23.30
CA GLU A 436 -4.69 -0.86 -24.18
C GLU A 436 -4.76 0.50 -23.45
N VAL A 437 -5.71 0.70 -22.53
CA VAL A 437 -5.70 1.89 -21.65
C VAL A 437 -4.41 1.95 -20.83
N LEU A 438 -3.97 0.83 -20.25
CA LEU A 438 -2.72 0.75 -19.50
C LEU A 438 -1.50 1.10 -20.38
N HIS A 439 -1.46 0.64 -21.62
CA HIS A 439 -0.42 1.02 -22.57
C HIS A 439 -0.50 2.51 -22.96
N GLN A 440 -1.69 3.07 -23.14
CA GLN A 440 -1.87 4.50 -23.42
C GLN A 440 -1.39 5.38 -22.26
N MET A 441 -1.58 4.95 -21.01
CA MET A 441 -0.99 5.63 -19.85
C MET A 441 0.53 5.66 -19.94
N ALA A 442 1.17 4.53 -20.27
CA ALA A 442 2.62 4.46 -20.42
C ALA A 442 3.16 5.29 -21.59
N ARG A 443 2.41 5.39 -22.69
CA ARG A 443 2.77 6.20 -23.86
C ARG A 443 2.44 7.69 -23.71
N GLY A 444 1.63 8.05 -22.72
CA GLY A 444 1.19 9.43 -22.49
C GLY A 444 0.24 9.95 -23.58
N GLU A 445 -0.70 9.12 -24.03
CA GLU A 445 -1.63 9.48 -25.11
C GLU A 445 -3.07 9.01 -24.87
N GLY A 446 -3.98 9.42 -25.76
CA GLY A 446 -5.34 8.90 -25.84
C GLY A 446 -6.17 9.04 -24.56
N PHE A 447 -7.04 8.07 -24.32
CA PHE A 447 -7.87 8.00 -23.11
C PHE A 447 -7.04 7.73 -21.86
N GLY A 448 -5.85 7.12 -22.01
CA GLY A 448 -4.89 6.90 -20.92
C GLY A 448 -4.50 8.17 -20.17
N LEU A 449 -4.43 9.33 -20.84
CA LEU A 449 -4.15 10.62 -20.19
C LEU A 449 -5.29 11.10 -19.26
N ILE A 450 -6.54 10.77 -19.57
CA ILE A 450 -7.71 11.09 -18.74
C ILE A 450 -7.79 10.07 -17.60
N PHE A 451 -7.69 8.79 -17.94
CA PHE A 451 -7.76 7.68 -17.00
C PHE A 451 -6.68 7.77 -15.91
N GLY A 452 -5.44 8.08 -16.32
CA GLY A 452 -4.27 8.15 -15.45
C GLY A 452 -4.34 9.21 -14.35
N GLN A 453 -5.37 10.06 -14.32
CA GLN A 453 -5.55 11.11 -13.30
C GLN A 453 -6.33 10.62 -12.05
N GLY A 454 -6.86 9.39 -12.07
CA GLY A 454 -7.63 8.80 -10.96
C GLY A 454 -9.12 9.22 -10.93
N ILE A 455 -9.94 8.48 -10.18
CA ILE A 455 -11.41 8.59 -10.17
C ILE A 455 -11.86 10.00 -9.82
N ARG A 456 -11.25 10.64 -8.81
CA ARG A 456 -11.61 12.01 -8.41
C ARG A 456 -11.58 12.98 -9.60
N ARG A 457 -10.50 12.94 -10.39
CA ARG A 457 -10.31 13.84 -11.54
C ARG A 457 -11.11 13.38 -12.76
N MET A 458 -11.27 12.06 -12.96
CA MET A 458 -12.17 11.52 -13.98
C MET A 458 -13.63 11.96 -13.78
N LYS A 459 -14.16 11.91 -12.55
CA LYS A 459 -15.52 12.40 -12.23
C LYS A 459 -15.71 13.85 -12.67
N ALA A 460 -14.78 14.73 -12.30
CA ALA A 460 -14.83 16.14 -12.69
C ALA A 460 -14.76 16.32 -14.21
N TYR A 461 -13.83 15.60 -14.87
CA TYR A 461 -13.66 15.65 -16.32
C TYR A 461 -14.93 15.18 -17.07
N PHE A 462 -15.55 14.09 -16.63
CA PHE A 462 -16.76 13.54 -17.27
C PHE A 462 -17.97 14.47 -17.10
N VAL A 463 -18.11 15.13 -15.96
CA VAL A 463 -19.15 16.15 -15.75
C VAL A 463 -18.92 17.34 -16.68
N GLU A 464 -17.70 17.88 -16.72
CA GLU A 464 -17.38 19.08 -17.47
C GLU A 464 -17.45 18.86 -18.99
N HIS A 465 -16.92 17.74 -19.47
CA HIS A 465 -16.71 17.52 -20.91
C HIS A 465 -17.66 16.50 -21.54
N PHE A 466 -18.22 15.57 -20.76
CA PHE A 466 -19.06 14.48 -21.28
C PHE A 466 -20.51 14.54 -20.81
N GLY A 467 -20.89 15.56 -20.02
CA GLY A 467 -22.26 15.75 -19.56
C GLY A 467 -22.73 14.69 -18.58
N ALA A 468 -21.82 14.08 -17.83
CA ALA A 468 -22.16 13.10 -16.80
C ALA A 468 -23.01 13.74 -15.68
N ASP A 469 -23.96 12.98 -15.13
CA ASP A 469 -24.67 13.38 -13.91
C ASP A 469 -23.69 13.38 -12.73
N PRO A 470 -23.42 14.54 -12.09
CA PRO A 470 -22.49 14.64 -10.97
C PRO A 470 -22.83 13.71 -9.80
N GLN A 471 -24.12 13.51 -9.51
CA GLN A 471 -24.54 12.67 -8.39
C GLN A 471 -24.28 11.19 -8.71
N PHE A 472 -24.60 10.77 -9.93
CA PHE A 472 -24.37 9.40 -10.37
C PHE A 472 -22.89 9.03 -10.29
N VAL A 473 -22.01 9.82 -10.92
CA VAL A 473 -20.57 9.51 -10.92
C VAL A 473 -19.94 9.62 -9.53
N GLN A 474 -20.49 10.46 -8.64
CA GLN A 474 -20.07 10.52 -7.24
C GLN A 474 -20.50 9.29 -6.44
N ASP A 475 -21.68 8.72 -6.71
CA ASP A 475 -22.18 7.55 -6.00
C ASP A 475 -21.48 6.26 -6.42
N ILE A 476 -21.14 6.10 -7.71
CA ILE A 476 -20.48 4.89 -8.25
C ILE A 476 -18.95 4.96 -8.23
N GLY A 477 -18.36 6.17 -8.13
CA GLY A 477 -16.92 6.36 -8.10
C GLY A 477 -16.35 5.92 -6.76
N MET A 478 -15.87 4.68 -6.69
CA MET A 478 -15.31 4.05 -5.48
C MET A 478 -13.95 4.63 -5.09
N GLU A 479 -13.97 5.88 -4.65
CA GLU A 479 -12.84 6.71 -4.24
C GLU A 479 -13.24 7.58 -3.04
N ALA A 480 -12.30 7.76 -2.11
CA ALA A 480 -12.41 8.76 -1.05
C ALA A 480 -11.03 9.37 -0.76
N LYS A 481 -10.97 10.64 -0.35
CA LYS A 481 -9.71 11.39 -0.15
C LYS A 481 -8.75 11.38 -1.36
N GLY A 482 -9.24 11.04 -2.55
CA GLY A 482 -8.52 11.02 -3.82
C GLY A 482 -8.07 9.63 -4.20
N LEU A 483 -8.09 8.69 -3.27
CA LEU A 483 -7.55 7.35 -3.43
C LEU A 483 -8.68 6.34 -3.68
N GLU A 484 -8.49 5.44 -4.63
CA GLU A 484 -9.43 4.39 -4.98
C GLU A 484 -9.59 3.36 -3.85
N TYR A 485 -10.73 2.68 -3.76
CA TYR A 485 -10.95 1.63 -2.78
C TYR A 485 -10.11 0.38 -3.09
N SER A 486 -9.61 -0.30 -2.05
CA SER A 486 -9.07 -1.66 -2.19
C SER A 486 -10.18 -2.72 -2.17
N GLU A 487 -9.85 -3.95 -2.55
CA GLU A 487 -10.81 -4.89 -3.13
C GLU A 487 -11.64 -5.66 -2.10
N TYR A 488 -12.45 -4.96 -1.32
CA TYR A 488 -13.40 -5.55 -0.37
C TYR A 488 -14.75 -4.85 -0.45
N MET A 489 -15.81 -5.59 -0.76
CA MET A 489 -17.18 -5.08 -0.76
C MET A 489 -17.61 -4.68 0.66
N THR A 490 -18.05 -3.44 0.82
CA THR A 490 -18.29 -2.84 2.15
C THR A 490 -19.75 -2.62 2.50
N LYS A 491 -20.68 -2.80 1.57
CA LYS A 491 -22.11 -2.50 1.77
C LYS A 491 -22.67 -3.11 3.05
N GLU A 492 -22.30 -4.34 3.38
CA GLU A 492 -22.84 -5.04 4.56
C GLU A 492 -21.95 -4.96 5.81
N SER A 493 -20.80 -4.26 5.76
CA SER A 493 -19.88 -4.12 6.89
C SER A 493 -19.68 -2.65 7.26
N LEU A 494 -20.41 -2.21 8.29
CA LEU A 494 -20.22 -0.88 8.87
C LEU A 494 -18.79 -0.69 9.39
N ALA A 495 -18.14 -1.76 9.88
CA ALA A 495 -16.74 -1.72 10.29
C ALA A 495 -15.81 -1.42 9.11
N GLN A 496 -15.97 -2.09 7.96
CA GLN A 496 -15.12 -1.85 6.80
C GLN A 496 -15.44 -0.52 6.10
N GLN A 497 -16.70 -0.05 6.12
CA GLN A 497 -17.05 1.31 5.70
C GLN A 497 -16.26 2.36 6.51
N GLY A 498 -16.26 2.24 7.85
CA GLY A 498 -15.42 3.04 8.73
C GLY A 498 -13.93 2.85 8.45
N GLY A 499 -13.50 1.62 8.17
CA GLY A 499 -12.12 1.27 7.87
C GLY A 499 -11.59 2.02 6.66
N TYR A 500 -12.42 2.22 5.64
CA TYR A 500 -12.06 3.02 4.47
C TYR A 500 -12.21 4.52 4.69
N GLY A 501 -13.36 4.99 5.16
CA GLY A 501 -13.59 6.43 5.25
C GLY A 501 -12.78 7.12 6.35
N LEU A 502 -12.45 6.45 7.46
CA LEU A 502 -11.69 7.04 8.58
C LEU A 502 -10.17 6.83 8.50
N THR A 503 -9.68 6.16 7.46
CA THR A 503 -8.25 5.98 7.24
C THR A 503 -7.62 7.29 6.75
N ASN A 504 -6.55 7.73 7.43
CA ASN A 504 -5.97 9.05 7.20
C ASN A 504 -5.54 9.28 5.75
N LYS A 505 -5.04 8.24 5.07
CA LYS A 505 -4.48 8.35 3.72
C LYS A 505 -5.41 7.94 2.59
N GLY A 506 -6.70 7.72 2.89
CA GLY A 506 -7.70 7.24 1.94
C GLY A 506 -8.00 5.75 2.06
N PRO A 507 -8.95 5.22 1.25
CA PRO A 507 -9.51 3.90 1.39
C PRO A 507 -8.53 2.79 0.99
N GLN A 508 -7.87 2.24 2.00
CA GLN A 508 -7.01 1.07 1.91
C GLN A 508 -7.19 0.17 3.13
N HIS A 509 -7.16 -1.13 2.92
CA HIS A 509 -7.39 -2.13 3.96
C HIS A 509 -6.16 -2.34 4.87
N ASP A 510 -5.00 -1.80 4.53
CA ASP A 510 -3.74 -2.16 5.20
C ASP A 510 -3.70 -1.74 6.68
N GLU A 511 -4.42 -0.68 7.06
CA GLU A 511 -4.58 -0.16 8.42
C GLU A 511 -5.83 -0.69 9.11
N ALA A 512 -6.90 -0.95 8.34
CA ALA A 512 -8.19 -1.42 8.85
C ALA A 512 -8.75 -2.52 7.94
N TRP A 513 -8.20 -3.73 8.07
CA TRP A 513 -8.76 -4.94 7.44
C TRP A 513 -9.73 -5.61 8.39
N LEU A 514 -10.94 -5.04 8.50
CA LEU A 514 -11.96 -5.47 9.45
C LEU A 514 -13.01 -6.38 8.83
N ILE A 515 -13.09 -6.40 7.50
CA ILE A 515 -14.11 -7.14 6.73
C ILE A 515 -14.18 -8.62 7.12
N PHE A 516 -13.04 -9.28 7.31
CA PHE A 516 -12.99 -10.69 7.70
C PHE A 516 -13.48 -10.90 9.13
N MET A 517 -13.16 -9.96 10.02
CA MET A 517 -13.57 -10.01 11.42
C MET A 517 -15.07 -9.79 11.57
N ASP A 518 -15.61 -8.83 10.81
CA ASP A 518 -17.03 -8.48 10.85
C ASP A 518 -17.89 -9.53 10.14
N MET A 519 -17.59 -9.83 8.87
CA MET A 519 -18.50 -10.58 8.00
C MET A 519 -18.23 -12.08 7.94
N VAL A 520 -16.98 -12.52 8.14
CA VAL A 520 -16.61 -13.94 8.01
C VAL A 520 -16.60 -14.62 9.37
N ASN A 521 -15.93 -14.01 10.36
CA ASN A 521 -15.76 -14.60 11.68
C ASN A 521 -16.79 -14.14 12.72
N ASN A 522 -17.62 -13.12 12.41
CA ASN A 522 -18.59 -12.51 13.32
C ASN A 522 -17.99 -12.12 14.68
N GLN A 523 -16.80 -11.53 14.66
CA GLN A 523 -16.05 -11.10 15.85
C GLN A 523 -16.41 -9.68 16.31
N LEU A 524 -17.19 -8.93 15.51
CA LEU A 524 -17.60 -7.55 15.79
C LEU A 524 -19.14 -7.41 15.82
N PRO A 525 -19.86 -8.18 16.65
CA PRO A 525 -21.32 -8.31 16.55
C PRO A 525 -22.08 -7.02 16.87
N THR A 526 -21.55 -6.17 17.76
CA THR A 526 -22.24 -4.93 18.19
C THR A 526 -21.71 -3.69 17.48
N PHE A 527 -22.43 -2.57 17.61
CA PHE A 527 -21.96 -1.28 17.10
C PHE A 527 -20.70 -0.82 17.87
N GLU A 528 -20.68 -1.02 19.19
CA GLU A 528 -19.56 -0.67 20.06
C GLU A 528 -18.29 -1.47 19.72
N ASP A 529 -18.43 -2.77 19.40
CA ASP A 529 -17.29 -3.59 18.96
C ASP A 529 -16.68 -3.06 17.65
N LYS A 530 -17.54 -2.67 16.69
CA LYS A 530 -17.10 -2.07 15.42
C LYS A 530 -16.39 -0.73 15.65
N ALA A 531 -16.93 0.13 16.50
CA ALA A 531 -16.31 1.41 16.85
C ALA A 531 -14.97 1.24 17.55
N GLU A 532 -14.85 0.30 18.51
CA GLU A 532 -13.57 0.01 19.17
C GLU A 532 -12.56 -0.63 18.21
N ALA A 533 -13.00 -1.48 17.28
CA ALA A 533 -12.13 -2.04 16.25
C ALA A 533 -11.50 -0.94 15.36
N LEU A 534 -12.27 0.09 15.04
CA LEU A 534 -11.81 1.27 14.27
C LEU A 534 -10.89 2.21 15.06
N HIS A 535 -10.73 1.99 16.35
CA HIS A 535 -9.67 2.58 17.16
C HIS A 535 -8.46 1.63 17.24
N TYR A 536 -8.65 0.40 17.74
CA TYR A 536 -7.52 -0.50 18.05
C TYR A 536 -6.74 -0.97 16.82
N PHE A 537 -7.41 -1.45 15.76
CA PHE A 537 -6.72 -2.10 14.64
C PHE A 537 -5.90 -1.14 13.78
N PRO A 538 -6.35 0.09 13.47
CA PRO A 538 -5.51 1.09 12.82
C PRO A 538 -4.23 1.40 13.59
N MET A 539 -4.30 1.48 14.93
CA MET A 539 -3.10 1.68 15.76
C MET A 539 -2.20 0.44 15.73
N TRP A 540 -2.75 -0.74 15.98
CA TRP A 540 -1.94 -1.97 15.95
C TRP A 540 -1.27 -2.19 14.59
N ARG A 541 -2.00 -2.04 13.49
CA ARG A 541 -1.50 -2.27 12.13
C ARG A 541 -0.52 -1.19 11.68
N THR A 542 -0.65 0.06 12.15
CA THR A 542 0.34 1.13 11.91
C THR A 542 1.68 0.83 12.59
N TRP A 543 1.68 0.18 13.76
CA TRP A 543 2.92 -0.10 14.51
C TRP A 543 3.93 -0.96 13.73
N PHE A 544 3.45 -1.87 12.88
CA PHE A 544 4.32 -2.65 11.99
C PHE A 544 5.16 -1.76 11.06
N GLY A 545 4.55 -0.68 10.56
CA GLY A 545 5.22 0.32 9.72
C GLY A 545 6.23 1.17 10.48
N LEU A 546 6.12 1.30 11.81
CA LEU A 546 7.13 1.97 12.63
C LEU A 546 8.37 1.09 12.84
N CYS A 547 8.17 -0.23 12.90
CA CYS A 547 9.19 -1.17 13.32
C CYS A 547 9.89 -1.92 12.18
N GLY A 548 9.36 -1.89 10.95
CA GLY A 548 9.92 -2.63 9.80
C GLY A 548 9.34 -4.02 9.60
N PHE A 549 8.12 -4.26 10.11
CA PHE A 549 7.48 -5.57 10.06
C PHE A 549 6.40 -5.66 8.98
N CYS A 550 6.26 -6.85 8.44
CA CYS A 550 5.11 -7.30 7.68
C CYS A 550 3.97 -7.60 8.66
N LYS A 551 2.73 -7.29 8.24
CA LYS A 551 1.52 -7.53 9.02
C LYS A 551 1.07 -9.00 8.95
N LEU A 552 1.39 -9.71 7.86
CA LEU A 552 0.86 -11.06 7.62
C LEU A 552 1.23 -12.11 8.68
N PRO A 553 2.45 -12.14 9.24
CA PRO A 553 2.77 -13.09 10.30
C PRO A 553 1.88 -12.92 11.56
N TRP A 554 1.18 -11.80 11.74
CA TRP A 554 0.32 -11.62 12.91
C TRP A 554 -0.97 -12.44 12.87
N ASN A 555 -1.69 -12.50 11.74
CA ASN A 555 -3.04 -13.05 11.72
C ASN A 555 -3.35 -14.01 10.57
N ASP A 556 -2.46 -14.18 9.59
CA ASP A 556 -2.70 -15.11 8.48
C ASP A 556 -2.49 -16.58 8.88
N VAL A 557 -1.58 -16.86 9.81
CA VAL A 557 -1.36 -18.22 10.30
C VAL A 557 -1.33 -18.19 11.82
N VAL A 558 -2.30 -18.85 12.45
CA VAL A 558 -2.54 -18.75 13.88
C VAL A 558 -2.78 -20.13 14.48
N ASP A 559 -2.09 -20.46 15.56
CA ASP A 559 -2.33 -21.67 16.34
C ASP A 559 -3.82 -21.75 16.76
N PRO A 560 -4.52 -22.86 16.49
CA PRO A 560 -5.92 -23.05 16.87
C PRO A 560 -6.21 -22.80 18.36
N LYS A 561 -5.22 -22.91 19.25
CA LYS A 561 -5.36 -22.55 20.67
C LYS A 561 -5.73 -21.07 20.88
N ASN A 562 -5.50 -20.19 19.91
CA ASN A 562 -5.85 -18.78 20.00
C ASN A 562 -7.35 -18.55 20.25
N ALA A 563 -8.21 -19.46 19.77
CA ALA A 563 -9.65 -19.43 20.04
C ALA A 563 -10.00 -19.49 21.53
N GLN A 564 -9.07 -19.98 22.38
CA GLN A 564 -9.24 -20.07 23.83
C GLN A 564 -8.68 -18.84 24.57
N SER A 565 -8.09 -17.88 23.84
CA SER A 565 -7.58 -16.66 24.44
C SER A 565 -8.72 -15.70 24.81
N ARG A 566 -8.42 -14.74 25.69
CA ARG A 566 -9.41 -13.73 26.15
C ARG A 566 -9.93 -12.85 25.01
N GLU A 567 -9.08 -12.52 24.05
CA GLU A 567 -9.40 -11.65 22.91
C GLU A 567 -8.88 -12.27 21.60
N PRO A 568 -9.51 -13.35 21.09
CA PRO A 568 -8.99 -14.11 19.94
C PRO A 568 -8.80 -13.26 18.68
N ALA A 569 -9.66 -12.26 18.50
CA ALA A 569 -9.61 -11.25 17.44
C ALA A 569 -8.27 -10.48 17.38
N LYS A 570 -7.56 -10.34 18.51
CA LYS A 570 -6.30 -9.60 18.60
C LYS A 570 -5.06 -10.48 18.47
N VAL A 571 -5.22 -11.81 18.50
CA VAL A 571 -4.13 -12.81 18.49
C VAL A 571 -3.05 -12.49 19.54
N PRO A 572 -3.39 -12.48 20.85
CA PRO A 572 -2.54 -11.94 21.91
C PRO A 572 -1.16 -12.60 22.02
N HIS A 573 -1.05 -13.90 21.68
CA HIS A 573 0.25 -14.59 21.63
C HIS A 573 1.22 -13.95 20.62
N HIS A 574 0.71 -13.51 19.47
CA HIS A 574 1.53 -12.87 18.45
C HIS A 574 1.88 -11.44 18.83
N VAL A 575 0.96 -10.72 19.47
CA VAL A 575 1.26 -9.40 20.05
C VAL A 575 2.42 -9.50 21.05
N GLU A 576 2.42 -10.53 21.92
CA GLU A 576 3.55 -10.79 22.82
C GLU A 576 4.85 -11.13 22.07
N ASN A 577 4.79 -11.89 20.98
CA ASN A 577 5.96 -12.15 20.13
C ASN A 577 6.58 -10.84 19.63
N TYR A 578 5.76 -9.93 19.07
CA TYR A 578 6.25 -8.64 18.60
C TYR A 578 6.85 -7.77 19.72
N ARG A 579 6.22 -7.77 20.91
CA ARG A 579 6.76 -7.12 22.11
C ARG A 579 8.15 -7.63 22.48
N GLN A 580 8.32 -8.96 22.47
CA GLN A 580 9.59 -9.62 22.78
C GLN A 580 10.66 -9.35 21.71
N ILE A 581 10.29 -9.35 20.43
CA ILE A 581 11.22 -9.01 19.35
C ILE A 581 11.67 -7.56 19.46
N PHE A 582 10.75 -6.61 19.59
CA PHE A 582 11.09 -5.20 19.75
C PHE A 582 12.02 -4.97 20.94
N SER A 583 11.69 -5.55 22.10
CA SER A 583 12.50 -5.45 23.32
C SER A 583 13.87 -6.14 23.14
N GLY A 584 13.92 -7.27 22.42
CA GLY A 584 15.16 -7.98 22.12
C GLY A 584 16.07 -7.23 21.14
N VAL A 585 15.52 -6.46 20.20
CA VAL A 585 16.31 -5.62 19.29
C VAL A 585 16.79 -4.37 20.02
N THR A 586 15.87 -3.59 20.57
CA THR A 586 16.13 -2.24 21.09
C THR A 586 16.68 -2.22 22.52
N GLY A 587 16.45 -3.28 23.29
CA GLY A 587 16.70 -3.33 24.72
C GLY A 587 15.70 -2.54 25.57
N LYS A 588 14.67 -1.91 24.97
CA LYS A 588 13.59 -1.21 25.68
C LYS A 588 12.46 -2.20 25.92
N GLU A 589 12.26 -2.58 27.18
CA GLU A 589 11.08 -3.36 27.57
C GLU A 589 9.83 -2.48 27.41
N ILE A 590 8.82 -3.01 26.73
CA ILE A 590 7.54 -2.35 26.48
C ILE A 590 6.38 -3.29 26.82
N THR A 591 5.20 -2.73 27.03
CA THR A 591 3.93 -3.42 27.18
C THR A 591 3.10 -3.35 25.89
N THR A 592 1.99 -4.10 25.82
CA THR A 592 1.03 -3.96 24.71
C THR A 592 0.41 -2.57 24.62
N ALA A 593 0.21 -1.90 25.76
CA ALA A 593 -0.30 -0.52 25.77
C ALA A 593 0.72 0.45 25.16
N ASP A 594 2.01 0.26 25.42
CA ASP A 594 3.08 1.09 24.86
C ASP A 594 3.15 0.96 23.33
N ILE A 595 2.91 -0.24 22.77
CA ILE A 595 2.82 -0.47 21.33
C ILE A 595 1.72 0.40 20.71
N ILE A 596 0.52 0.37 21.29
CA ILE A 596 -0.61 1.16 20.82
C ILE A 596 -0.31 2.65 20.97
N ALA A 597 0.26 3.09 22.10
CA ALA A 597 0.60 4.49 22.33
C ALA A 597 1.66 5.04 21.36
N GLN A 598 2.70 4.25 21.03
CA GLN A 598 3.69 4.61 20.01
C GLN A 598 3.03 4.87 18.65
N SER A 599 2.11 3.99 18.27
CA SER A 599 1.42 4.08 16.99
C SER A 599 0.37 5.18 16.94
N GLU A 600 -0.39 5.34 18.02
CA GLU A 600 -1.43 6.36 18.16
C GLU A 600 -0.88 7.77 18.04
N ARG A 601 0.32 8.00 18.57
CA ARG A 601 1.05 9.25 18.38
C ARG A 601 1.29 9.55 16.90
N VAL A 602 1.84 8.58 16.17
CA VAL A 602 2.15 8.75 14.74
C VAL A 602 0.87 8.88 13.89
N TYR A 603 -0.18 8.13 14.24
CA TYR A 603 -1.47 8.21 13.55
C TYR A 603 -2.15 9.58 13.72
N ASN A 604 -2.12 10.14 14.93
CA ASN A 604 -2.64 11.49 15.18
C ASN A 604 -1.76 12.55 14.53
N PHE A 605 -0.43 12.37 14.54
CA PHE A 605 0.49 13.28 13.86
C PHE A 605 0.18 13.36 12.36
N GLN A 606 -0.06 12.23 11.69
CA GLN A 606 -0.49 12.23 10.29
C GLN A 606 -1.86 12.91 10.09
N ARG A 607 -2.82 12.70 11.01
CA ARG A 607 -4.11 13.41 10.93
C ARG A 607 -3.92 14.93 10.97
N VAL A 608 -3.09 15.43 11.88
CA VAL A 608 -2.76 16.87 11.94
C VAL A 608 -1.99 17.31 10.69
N PHE A 609 -1.12 16.46 10.14
CA PHE A 609 -0.43 16.78 8.88
C PHE A 609 -1.40 16.92 7.70
N ASN A 610 -2.41 16.06 7.60
CA ASN A 610 -3.45 16.25 6.59
C ASN A 610 -4.16 17.60 6.79
N ILE A 611 -4.48 17.98 8.04
CA ILE A 611 -5.14 19.26 8.35
C ILE A 611 -4.24 20.44 7.99
N ARG A 612 -2.93 20.32 8.21
CA ARG A 612 -1.94 21.30 7.79
C ARG A 612 -1.99 21.55 6.29
N LEU A 613 -2.18 20.50 5.49
CA LEU A 613 -2.32 20.57 4.03
C LEU A 613 -3.76 20.90 3.56
N GLY A 614 -4.66 21.27 4.47
CA GLY A 614 -6.03 21.69 4.15
C GLY A 614 -7.05 20.56 4.03
N HIS A 615 -6.71 19.34 4.46
CA HIS A 615 -7.55 18.14 4.35
C HIS A 615 -7.68 17.39 5.69
N GLY A 616 -8.50 16.37 5.77
CA GLY A 616 -8.66 15.59 7.01
C GLY A 616 -9.56 16.28 8.03
N LEU A 617 -10.59 16.97 7.56
CA LEU A 617 -11.76 17.30 8.37
C LEU A 617 -12.85 16.25 8.15
N ARG A 618 -13.98 16.36 8.86
CA ARG A 618 -15.11 15.44 8.71
C ARG A 618 -15.57 15.29 7.26
N ALA A 619 -15.58 16.38 6.50
CA ALA A 619 -15.98 16.36 5.09
C ALA A 619 -15.12 15.42 4.24
N ASP A 620 -13.83 15.26 4.56
CA ASP A 620 -12.92 14.37 3.85
C ASP A 620 -13.10 12.89 4.25
N ASP A 621 -13.79 12.61 5.36
CA ASP A 621 -14.13 11.26 5.81
C ASP A 621 -15.44 10.74 5.19
N ALA A 622 -16.05 11.49 4.28
CA ALA A 622 -17.19 11.03 3.49
C ALA A 622 -16.82 9.88 2.54
N ILE A 623 -17.77 8.98 2.32
CA ILE A 623 -17.64 7.80 1.45
C ILE A 623 -18.66 7.86 0.29
N PRO A 624 -18.34 7.34 -0.90
CA PRO A 624 -19.31 7.21 -1.99
C PRO A 624 -20.46 6.30 -1.55
N TYR A 625 -21.70 6.61 -1.94
CA TYR A 625 -22.86 5.86 -1.43
C TYR A 625 -22.81 4.37 -1.78
N ARG A 626 -22.17 3.98 -2.90
CA ARG A 626 -21.98 2.55 -3.23
C ARG A 626 -21.24 1.75 -2.16
N SER A 627 -20.37 2.39 -1.38
CA SER A 627 -19.73 1.70 -0.25
C SER A 627 -20.71 1.36 0.88
N ALA A 628 -21.83 2.07 0.97
CA ALA A 628 -22.84 1.90 2.00
C ALA A 628 -24.09 1.15 1.52
N GLY A 629 -24.47 1.22 0.24
CA GLY A 629 -25.71 0.59 -0.25
C GLY A 629 -25.84 0.51 -1.78
N PRO A 630 -27.00 0.02 -2.30
CA PRO A 630 -27.25 -0.09 -3.73
C PRO A 630 -27.58 1.29 -4.34
N VAL A 631 -26.83 1.71 -5.36
CA VAL A 631 -27.02 2.97 -6.09
C VAL A 631 -28.01 2.82 -7.25
N THR A 632 -27.99 1.68 -7.95
CA THR A 632 -28.85 1.42 -9.12
C THR A 632 -29.97 0.42 -8.79
N GLU A 633 -31.02 0.44 -9.61
CA GLU A 633 -32.11 -0.54 -9.53
C GLU A 633 -31.58 -1.97 -9.71
N GLU A 634 -30.66 -2.17 -10.64
CA GLU A 634 -29.99 -3.46 -10.88
C GLU A 634 -29.35 -4.04 -9.60
N GLU A 635 -28.63 -3.20 -8.85
CA GLU A 635 -28.01 -3.63 -7.60
C GLU A 635 -29.06 -4.01 -6.55
N TYR A 636 -30.11 -3.19 -6.39
CA TYR A 636 -31.18 -3.50 -5.44
C TYR A 636 -31.84 -4.84 -5.79
N GLU A 637 -32.19 -5.00 -7.06
CA GLU A 637 -32.88 -6.19 -7.56
C GLU A 637 -32.05 -7.45 -7.43
N SER A 638 -30.73 -7.36 -7.61
CA SER A 638 -29.80 -8.49 -7.44
C SER A 638 -29.86 -9.13 -6.04
N ARG A 639 -30.30 -8.37 -5.03
CA ARG A 639 -30.46 -8.83 -3.63
C ARG A 639 -31.77 -8.36 -3.01
N ARG A 640 -32.85 -8.32 -3.80
CA ARG A 640 -34.15 -7.80 -3.38
C ARG A 640 -34.61 -8.36 -2.03
N GLU A 641 -34.53 -9.69 -1.86
CA GLU A 641 -34.96 -10.35 -0.62
C GLU A 641 -34.18 -9.82 0.60
N ARG A 642 -32.85 -9.69 0.48
CA ARG A 642 -32.00 -9.16 1.56
C ARG A 642 -32.39 -7.72 1.90
N TYR A 643 -32.50 -6.85 0.90
CA TYR A 643 -32.80 -5.44 1.13
C TYR A 643 -34.23 -5.21 1.63
N ASP A 644 -35.20 -5.97 1.13
CA ASP A 644 -36.58 -5.92 1.63
C ASP A 644 -36.65 -6.40 3.09
N ASN A 645 -35.91 -7.45 3.46
CA ASN A 645 -35.82 -7.89 4.86
C ASN A 645 -35.19 -6.83 5.77
N GLN A 646 -34.14 -6.14 5.31
CA GLN A 646 -33.54 -5.04 6.06
C GLN A 646 -34.52 -3.87 6.27
N LEU A 647 -35.36 -3.54 5.27
CA LEU A 647 -36.42 -2.53 5.45
C LEU A 647 -37.44 -2.96 6.52
N ARG A 648 -37.81 -4.25 6.55
CA ARG A 648 -38.72 -4.79 7.56
C ARG A 648 -38.09 -4.81 8.96
N GLU A 649 -36.88 -5.34 9.07
CA GLU A 649 -36.24 -5.63 10.36
C GLU A 649 -35.58 -4.41 10.99
N TRP A 650 -34.91 -3.56 10.20
CA TRP A 650 -34.14 -2.44 10.73
C TRP A 650 -34.97 -1.15 10.80
N LEU A 651 -35.87 -0.96 9.84
CA LEU A 651 -36.64 0.27 9.66
C LEU A 651 -38.12 0.12 10.00
N ASN A 652 -38.60 -1.12 10.23
CA ASN A 652 -40.02 -1.42 10.46
C ASN A 652 -40.93 -0.85 9.35
N LEU A 653 -40.46 -0.94 8.09
CA LEU A 653 -41.20 -0.55 6.89
C LEU A 653 -41.76 -1.80 6.18
N ASP A 654 -42.89 -1.65 5.51
CA ASP A 654 -43.45 -2.70 4.65
C ASP A 654 -43.01 -2.50 3.19
N PRO A 655 -41.97 -3.21 2.71
CA PRO A 655 -41.48 -3.06 1.34
C PRO A 655 -42.51 -3.49 0.30
N ASP A 656 -43.50 -4.31 0.62
CA ASP A 656 -44.52 -4.74 -0.35
C ASP A 656 -45.49 -3.60 -0.70
N SER A 657 -45.52 -2.56 0.13
CA SER A 657 -46.30 -1.33 -0.08
C SER A 657 -45.52 -0.19 -0.75
N MET A 658 -44.22 -0.36 -0.99
CA MET A 658 -43.32 0.69 -1.46
C MET A 658 -42.90 0.47 -2.92
N THR A 659 -42.77 1.55 -3.68
CA THR A 659 -42.09 1.55 -4.98
C THR A 659 -40.59 1.30 -4.81
N LEU A 660 -39.91 0.84 -5.87
CA LEU A 660 -38.46 0.60 -5.82
C LEU A 660 -37.66 1.87 -5.46
N ALA A 661 -38.07 3.03 -6.00
CA ALA A 661 -37.46 4.31 -5.67
C ALA A 661 -37.60 4.66 -4.18
N GLU A 662 -38.78 4.43 -3.58
CA GLU A 662 -39.00 4.64 -2.14
C GLU A 662 -38.15 3.69 -1.29
N LYS A 663 -38.02 2.41 -1.71
CA LYS A 663 -37.18 1.42 -1.04
C LYS A 663 -35.70 1.84 -1.03
N MET A 664 -35.18 2.23 -2.19
CA MET A 664 -33.79 2.67 -2.34
C MET A 664 -33.52 3.97 -1.57
N ALA A 665 -34.46 4.92 -1.57
CA ALA A 665 -34.34 6.16 -0.80
C ALA A 665 -34.33 5.90 0.72
N ALA A 666 -35.18 4.99 1.22
CA ALA A 666 -35.19 4.59 2.62
C ALA A 666 -33.86 3.93 3.05
N HIS A 667 -33.32 3.04 2.21
CA HIS A 667 -32.01 2.43 2.41
C HIS A 667 -30.90 3.47 2.47
N ARG A 668 -30.86 4.39 1.49
CA ARG A 668 -29.83 5.44 1.43
C ARG A 668 -29.82 6.25 2.70
N LYS A 669 -30.98 6.74 3.11
CA LYS A 669 -31.12 7.53 4.34
C LYS A 669 -30.59 6.78 5.55
N TYR A 670 -31.06 5.56 5.79
CA TYR A 670 -30.67 4.78 6.95
C TYR A 670 -29.17 4.46 6.97
N ARG A 671 -28.62 3.97 5.86
CA ARG A 671 -27.23 3.52 5.77
C ARG A 671 -26.25 4.69 5.92
N THR A 672 -26.55 5.85 5.34
CA THR A 672 -25.75 7.06 5.57
C THR A 672 -25.85 7.53 7.02
N GLU A 673 -27.03 7.50 7.65
CA GLU A 673 -27.18 7.83 9.08
C GLU A 673 -26.37 6.89 9.99
N GLN A 674 -26.32 5.59 9.71
CA GLN A 674 -25.50 4.64 10.48
C GLN A 674 -24.01 4.95 10.36
N TYR A 675 -23.55 5.36 9.18
CA TYR A 675 -22.17 5.75 8.96
C TYR A 675 -21.80 7.02 9.75
N GLU A 676 -22.67 8.03 9.76
CA GLU A 676 -22.46 9.25 10.54
C GLU A 676 -22.39 8.97 12.05
N HIS A 677 -23.27 8.09 12.57
CA HIS A 677 -23.21 7.65 13.96
C HIS A 677 -21.89 6.94 14.29
N LEU A 678 -21.39 6.10 13.38
CA LEU A 678 -20.11 5.42 13.53
C LEU A 678 -18.96 6.43 13.61
N ILE A 679 -18.93 7.42 12.71
CA ILE A 679 -17.92 8.48 12.72
C ILE A 679 -17.91 9.18 14.08
N ASP A 680 -19.08 9.59 14.59
CA ASP A 680 -19.19 10.29 15.88
C ASP A 680 -18.63 9.45 17.04
N ALA A 681 -18.96 8.15 17.06
CA ALA A 681 -18.46 7.24 18.07
C ALA A 681 -16.93 7.07 18.01
N VAL A 682 -16.37 6.91 16.80
CA VAL A 682 -14.94 6.73 16.61
C VAL A 682 -14.15 8.01 16.90
N TYR A 683 -14.63 9.18 16.47
CA TYR A 683 -13.99 10.46 16.79
C TYR A 683 -13.91 10.69 18.29
N LYS A 684 -15.03 10.48 19.00
CA LYS A 684 -15.05 10.55 20.46
C LYS A 684 -14.05 9.59 21.07
N ARG A 685 -13.97 8.35 20.56
CA ARG A 685 -13.04 7.33 21.05
C ARG A 685 -11.57 7.68 20.82
N ARG A 686 -11.26 8.36 19.71
CA ARG A 686 -9.91 8.83 19.35
C ARG A 686 -9.50 10.13 20.07
N GLY A 687 -10.42 10.78 20.79
CA GLY A 687 -10.17 12.09 21.41
C GLY A 687 -10.19 13.24 20.40
N TRP A 688 -11.03 13.13 19.38
CA TRP A 688 -11.20 14.14 18.32
C TRP A 688 -12.51 14.91 18.52
N THR A 689 -12.58 16.12 17.96
CA THR A 689 -13.82 16.90 17.86
C THR A 689 -14.80 16.24 16.87
N ASN A 690 -16.06 16.68 16.85
CA ASN A 690 -17.05 16.21 15.87
C ASN A 690 -16.68 16.57 14.41
N ASN A 691 -15.74 17.51 14.22
CA ASN A 691 -15.19 17.86 12.91
C ASN A 691 -13.93 17.02 12.55
N GLY A 692 -13.60 16.00 13.34
CA GLY A 692 -12.49 15.09 13.06
C GLY A 692 -11.10 15.66 13.34
N VAL A 693 -11.01 16.66 14.24
CA VAL A 693 -9.74 17.31 14.62
C VAL A 693 -9.26 16.75 15.97
N PRO A 694 -8.02 16.24 16.09
CA PRO A 694 -7.45 15.87 17.38
C PRO A 694 -7.49 17.04 18.38
N THR A 695 -7.97 16.79 19.59
CA THR A 695 -8.06 17.83 20.63
C THR A 695 -6.67 18.19 21.18
N PRO A 696 -6.44 19.44 21.65
CA PRO A 696 -5.19 19.82 22.32
C PRO A 696 -4.87 18.91 23.51
N GLU A 697 -5.88 18.50 24.28
CA GLU A 697 -5.73 17.55 25.39
C GLU A 697 -5.20 16.21 24.91
N LYS A 698 -5.70 15.70 23.76
CA LYS A 698 -5.22 14.45 23.18
C LYS A 698 -3.78 14.58 22.65
N LEU A 699 -3.43 15.71 22.03
CA LEU A 699 -2.06 15.95 21.56
C LEU A 699 -1.07 16.04 22.73
N HIS A 700 -1.49 16.65 23.84
CA HIS A 700 -0.71 16.71 25.07
C HIS A 700 -0.54 15.32 25.70
N GLU A 701 -1.61 14.52 25.77
CA GLU A 701 -1.55 13.12 26.24
C GLU A 701 -0.54 12.28 25.43
N LEU A 702 -0.52 12.48 24.11
CA LEU A 702 0.40 11.80 23.20
C LEU A 702 1.82 12.40 23.22
N GLY A 703 2.00 13.59 23.81
CA GLY A 703 3.25 14.34 23.86
C GLY A 703 3.78 14.70 22.48
N ILE A 704 2.88 15.20 21.62
CA ILE A 704 3.13 15.81 20.30
C ILE A 704 2.46 17.18 20.18
N ASP A 705 2.21 17.82 21.31
CA ASP A 705 1.70 19.18 21.47
C ASP A 705 2.76 20.24 21.17
N TYR A 706 3.56 20.03 20.13
CA TYR A 706 4.51 21.03 19.65
C TYR A 706 3.75 22.30 19.24
N PRO A 707 4.31 23.52 19.44
CA PRO A 707 3.63 24.77 19.12
C PRO A 707 3.06 24.82 17.69
N GLU A 708 3.81 24.31 16.71
CA GLU A 708 3.41 24.25 15.31
C GLU A 708 2.29 23.22 15.04
N VAL A 709 2.23 22.13 15.80
CA VAL A 709 1.15 21.13 15.69
C VAL A 709 -0.13 21.68 16.32
N LEU A 710 -0.03 22.31 17.49
CA LEU A 710 -1.17 22.98 18.15
C LEU A 710 -1.73 24.10 17.27
N ALA A 711 -0.86 24.91 16.67
CA ALA A 711 -1.26 26.00 15.78
C ALA A 711 -2.05 25.53 14.55
N VAL A 712 -1.87 24.28 14.09
CA VAL A 712 -2.69 23.70 13.02
C VAL A 712 -4.10 23.40 13.55
N VAL A 713 -4.21 22.66 14.65
CA VAL A 713 -5.53 22.23 15.13
C VAL A 713 -6.37 23.39 15.68
N GLU A 714 -5.76 24.37 16.33
CA GLU A 714 -6.44 25.55 16.91
C GLU A 714 -7.20 26.38 15.87
N LYS A 715 -6.82 26.32 14.58
CA LYS A 715 -7.55 26.97 13.48
C LYS A 715 -8.94 26.37 13.25
N HIS A 716 -9.21 25.19 13.80
CA HIS A 716 -10.40 24.38 13.52
C HIS A 716 -11.20 23.97 14.78
N LEU A 717 -10.84 24.50 15.96
CA LEU A 717 -11.50 24.21 17.25
C LEU A 717 -12.66 25.16 17.58
#